data_AF-A0AAX4JR70-F1
#
_entry.id   AF-A0AAX4JR70-F1
#
_cell.length_a   1.000
_cell.length_b   1.000
_cell.length_c   1.000
_cell.angle_alpha   90.00
_cell.angle_beta   90.00
_cell.angle_gamma   90.00
#
_symmetry.space_group_name_H-M   'P 1'
#
loop_
_entity.id
_entity.type
_entity.pdbx_description
1 polymer ?
#
loop_
_entity_poly.entity_id
_entity_poly.type
_entity_poly.pdbx_seq_one_letter_code
_entity_poly.pdbx_strand_id
1 'polypeptide(L)'
;MILLNRGINLLLLFILSITTTVLSLQADLVGIVDWHLKLIGEPLLEPTPPLFIRNSLTQTNESSRVVTITKKNVLAVLNSDNGDIVWRHQLDEIDPVVSFHTYEDNVLLLSGPGGTTARLFSLSTGHLSWEKSLIPSERLSLGGGILHTPAHLGTDVSFVPLKGDNEETTRSLVILSEGKRISKLRLDNGGLLWATEVPGSGSTIMFKQLTISGNPIHVLGIQNSFSVQTLLTTTLDLDKPIPKSDLGQIPSIIKIPQQTLIIPSGDGEGKVVWYEHGRIRIMTIKENGQVDDDKNIKDLLPGTGKLYESIIDLGSDLRLKGIILGKKQNGGVDIINVNKKEKVGEFELSSTSPERSESIYSGIATDKGVILNRVYWSYNMAVGVAQTVNIPDVTSKDIITSGFTFPYDTISHGTFLHAAVSPTLDNKQLPTLILTTSSGAIQRMELDNPGWVREESLTDIKVARFVDLGEPEIEEVREVLAEESFVGRLSRHLAELKDLPAYSVRFAKRFTSASYTSAIQVTPLNTTHLHRDQFGFQKLLIAATVKGKLFAIDSSTGATVWSRNLGLTSEKGSELEIVEMFNVRDGEGGREPMLTILATKSVDDSVTTVAYYLNAYTGIISGEVDPNNHLPLGKTLFKGKSQNAFLLPFENCHSKAKVLAVIDSSESLHIFPPCKKVSAGIQEISNKLFYTTQTKSIDNVILKGLIPSAASQDGGFKSEIVWQIPFGENEITIENKPVIFDSLASYGRVLGDKSTLYKYLNPHLQIISTLTPNIKGSSVSSSSGIGRVYVIDSTNGKIIYQTEISDEIPSSQGLKVNMVENWLIFSWLDKRGYKISSVEFYENTLKKGITPSQSTFGEDVEINAIAQTFILPTEVKSIGFTTSKAGITTREVIIVNGKNQIVTIHRRLLDPRRPIGKPSSMDKEEMLIPYEPLIPIEPKKVISHRYEILGAKSLLTSPALVESTSLLFAHGLDLFLTRGITPSGTFDILSDSFNKAQLLLTLGALTIGILVAGPAVKRKELKNKWF
;
A
#
# COMPACT_ATOMS: atom_id res chain seq x y z
N MET A 1 58.66 -42.43 0.71
CA MET A 1 58.08 -41.46 -0.24
C MET A 1 56.65 -41.81 -0.67
N ILE A 2 56.32 -43.08 -0.97
CA ILE A 2 54.97 -43.51 -1.41
C ILE A 2 53.90 -43.51 -0.27
N LEU A 3 54.31 -43.74 0.98
CA LEU A 3 53.41 -43.66 2.15
C LEU A 3 53.05 -42.23 2.56
N LEU A 4 53.96 -41.27 2.35
CA LEU A 4 53.72 -39.85 2.64
C LEU A 4 52.66 -39.26 1.68
N ASN A 5 52.65 -39.71 0.43
CA ASN A 5 51.70 -39.25 -0.60
C ASN A 5 50.27 -39.77 -0.37
N ARG A 6 50.11 -40.96 0.24
CA ARG A 6 48.78 -41.48 0.64
C ARG A 6 48.22 -40.76 1.86
N GLY A 7 49.07 -40.37 2.80
CA GLY A 7 48.68 -39.57 3.96
C GLY A 7 48.21 -38.16 3.57
N ILE A 8 48.91 -37.52 2.64
CA ILE A 8 48.55 -36.18 2.14
C ILE A 8 47.22 -36.22 1.36
N ASN A 9 46.98 -37.25 0.53
CA ASN A 9 45.71 -37.39 -0.20
C ASN A 9 44.53 -37.73 0.74
N LEU A 10 44.74 -38.51 1.80
CA LEU A 10 43.68 -38.74 2.81
C LEU A 10 43.42 -37.49 3.66
N LEU A 11 44.45 -36.71 3.98
CA LEU A 11 44.32 -35.44 4.70
C LEU A 11 43.58 -34.40 3.84
N LEU A 12 43.85 -34.36 2.52
CA LEU A 12 43.14 -33.46 1.59
C LEU A 12 41.65 -33.85 1.45
N LEU A 13 41.34 -35.14 1.39
CA LEU A 13 39.96 -35.67 1.39
C LEU A 13 39.25 -35.42 2.74
N PHE A 14 39.98 -35.49 3.86
CA PHE A 14 39.43 -35.18 5.18
C PHE A 14 39.19 -33.67 5.36
N ILE A 15 40.08 -32.81 4.86
CA ILE A 15 39.92 -31.35 4.88
C ILE A 15 38.77 -30.92 3.95
N LEU A 16 38.59 -31.55 2.77
CA LEU A 16 37.40 -31.34 1.92
C LEU A 16 36.09 -31.85 2.57
N SER A 17 36.16 -32.79 3.50
CA SER A 17 34.98 -33.26 4.26
C SER A 17 34.63 -32.36 5.45
N ILE A 18 35.57 -31.52 5.90
CA ILE A 18 35.40 -30.55 7.01
C ILE A 18 35.01 -29.16 6.50
N THR A 19 35.17 -28.87 5.20
CA THR A 19 34.48 -27.73 4.58
C THR A 19 32.99 -28.05 4.44
N THR A 20 32.27 -28.01 5.56
CA THR A 20 30.82 -27.80 5.54
C THR A 20 30.60 -26.47 4.85
N THR A 21 30.21 -26.51 3.57
CA THR A 21 29.55 -25.37 2.93
C THR A 21 28.39 -25.01 3.85
N VAL A 22 28.48 -23.83 4.45
CA VAL A 22 27.37 -23.23 5.19
C VAL A 22 26.25 -23.04 4.17
N LEU A 23 25.40 -24.05 4.03
CA LEU A 23 24.14 -23.97 3.29
C LEU A 23 23.21 -23.12 4.15
N SER A 24 23.37 -21.80 4.02
CA SER A 24 22.26 -20.88 4.21
C SER A 24 21.19 -21.18 3.15
N LEU A 25 20.01 -20.59 3.30
CA LEU A 25 19.03 -20.47 2.22
C LEU A 25 19.78 -20.19 0.90
N GLN A 26 19.49 -20.95 -0.16
CA GLN A 26 20.15 -20.90 -1.47
C GLN A 26 20.24 -19.44 -1.97
N ALA A 27 21.41 -18.80 -1.83
CA ALA A 27 21.63 -17.41 -2.25
C ALA A 27 21.39 -17.22 -3.76
N ASP A 28 21.52 -18.31 -4.52
CA ASP A 28 21.22 -18.47 -5.94
C ASP A 28 19.74 -18.26 -6.29
N LEU A 29 18.80 -18.36 -5.34
CA LEU A 29 17.37 -18.16 -5.61
C LEU A 29 16.88 -16.72 -5.37
N VAL A 30 17.68 -15.89 -4.70
CA VAL A 30 17.33 -14.50 -4.36
C VAL A 30 17.19 -13.66 -5.63
N GLY A 31 16.04 -12.99 -5.81
CA GLY A 31 15.73 -12.20 -6.98
C GLY A 31 15.28 -13.00 -8.20
N ILE A 32 15.24 -14.34 -8.11
CA ILE A 32 14.67 -15.22 -9.13
C ILE A 32 13.25 -15.63 -8.72
N VAL A 33 13.10 -16.08 -7.48
CA VAL A 33 11.82 -16.57 -6.96
C VAL A 33 10.95 -15.46 -6.40
N ASP A 34 11.54 -14.30 -6.13
CA ASP A 34 10.94 -13.19 -5.42
C ASP A 34 11.32 -11.82 -6.00
N TRP A 35 10.47 -10.83 -5.74
CA TRP A 35 10.70 -9.43 -6.10
C TRP A 35 10.13 -8.50 -5.03
N HIS A 36 10.70 -7.29 -4.95
CA HIS A 36 10.30 -6.24 -4.00
C HIS A 36 10.20 -4.91 -4.74
N LEU A 37 8.98 -4.36 -4.79
CA LEU A 37 8.72 -3.03 -5.34
C LEU A 37 8.56 -2.03 -4.18
N LYS A 38 9.47 -1.05 -4.15
CA LYS A 38 9.50 0.03 -3.16
C LYS A 38 8.69 1.23 -3.66
N LEU A 39 7.70 1.64 -2.89
CA LEU A 39 6.82 2.78 -3.19
C LEU A 39 6.80 3.79 -2.04
N ILE A 40 6.47 5.05 -2.32
CA ILE A 40 6.42 6.12 -1.31
C ILE A 40 4.97 6.52 -0.98
N GLY A 41 4.04 6.22 -1.88
CA GLY A 41 2.63 6.60 -1.77
C GLY A 41 2.34 7.96 -2.37
N GLU A 42 1.05 8.31 -2.43
CA GLU A 42 0.61 9.55 -3.05
C GLU A 42 1.16 10.79 -2.30
N PRO A 43 1.79 11.74 -2.99
CA PRO A 43 2.27 12.98 -2.38
C PRO A 43 1.18 13.77 -1.67
N LEU A 44 1.52 14.38 -0.54
CA LEU A 44 0.76 15.46 0.07
C LEU A 44 1.09 16.75 -0.64
N LEU A 45 0.07 17.49 -1.05
CA LEU A 45 0.24 18.75 -1.80
C LEU A 45 0.22 19.97 -0.87
N GLU A 46 -0.37 19.85 0.31
CA GLU A 46 -0.41 20.88 1.33
C GLU A 46 0.23 20.38 2.63
N PRO A 47 1.00 21.23 3.33
CA PRO A 47 1.37 22.60 2.98
C PRO A 47 2.57 22.67 2.03
N THR A 48 3.34 21.60 1.92
CA THR A 48 4.61 21.55 1.18
C THR A 48 4.51 20.47 0.10
N PRO A 49 4.18 20.83 -1.15
CA PRO A 49 4.08 19.88 -2.25
C PRO A 49 5.48 19.39 -2.69
N PRO A 50 5.57 18.38 -3.57
CA PRO A 50 6.84 17.94 -4.13
C PRO A 50 7.68 19.10 -4.66
N LEU A 51 8.95 19.15 -4.25
CA LEU A 51 9.87 20.24 -4.54
C LEU A 51 11.19 19.71 -5.11
N PHE A 52 11.67 20.35 -6.18
CA PHE A 52 13.03 20.11 -6.66
C PHE A 52 14.05 20.80 -5.75
N ILE A 53 15.17 20.14 -5.49
CA ILE A 53 16.27 20.72 -4.73
C ILE A 53 17.56 20.69 -5.55
N ARG A 54 18.25 21.82 -5.51
CA ARG A 54 19.58 22.00 -6.08
C ARG A 54 20.62 21.43 -5.12
N ASN A 55 21.45 20.49 -5.58
CA ASN A 55 22.61 20.06 -4.82
C ASN A 55 23.69 21.16 -4.89
N SER A 56 23.83 21.94 -3.81
CA SER A 56 24.76 23.08 -3.73
C SER A 56 26.21 22.65 -3.52
N LEU A 57 26.45 21.45 -2.98
CA LEU A 57 27.74 21.07 -2.42
C LEU A 57 28.72 20.43 -3.42
N THR A 58 28.26 20.08 -4.63
CA THR A 58 29.12 19.44 -5.62
C THR A 58 29.04 20.17 -6.96
N GLN A 59 30.15 20.76 -7.40
CA GLN A 59 30.36 21.22 -8.79
C GLN A 59 30.40 20.05 -9.80
N THR A 60 30.24 18.81 -9.35
CA THR A 60 30.10 17.63 -10.19
C THR A 60 28.64 17.38 -10.53
N ASN A 61 28.40 16.84 -11.73
CA ASN A 61 27.11 16.44 -12.33
C ASN A 61 26.27 15.45 -11.49
N GLU A 62 25.97 15.72 -10.22
CA GLU A 62 25.00 14.93 -9.48
C GLU A 62 23.58 15.32 -9.90
N SER A 63 22.77 14.30 -10.19
CA SER A 63 21.35 14.41 -10.58
C SER A 63 20.56 15.23 -9.57
N SER A 64 19.65 16.07 -10.06
CA SER A 64 18.74 16.85 -9.20
C SER A 64 17.89 15.91 -8.33
N ARG A 65 17.44 16.40 -7.18
CA ARG A 65 16.65 15.59 -6.24
C ARG A 65 15.28 16.20 -6.02
N VAL A 66 14.34 15.36 -5.64
CA VAL A 66 12.94 15.73 -5.43
C VAL A 66 12.53 15.25 -4.06
N VAL A 67 12.12 16.18 -3.21
CA VAL A 67 11.69 15.87 -1.85
C VAL A 67 10.18 15.95 -1.79
N THR A 68 9.59 14.96 -1.13
CA THR A 68 8.14 14.86 -0.99
C THR A 68 7.79 14.20 0.34
N ILE A 69 6.65 14.60 0.88
CA ILE A 69 5.97 13.90 1.96
C ILE A 69 4.69 13.28 1.40
N THR A 70 4.26 12.13 1.91
CA THR A 70 3.14 11.38 1.32
C THR A 70 2.03 11.09 2.31
N LYS A 71 0.83 10.78 1.78
CA LYS A 71 -0.35 10.38 2.57
C LYS A 71 -0.13 9.10 3.38
N LYS A 72 0.91 8.33 3.07
CA LYS A 72 1.32 7.11 3.80
C LYS A 72 2.31 7.38 4.92
N ASN A 73 2.44 8.64 5.33
CA ASN A 73 3.32 9.08 6.40
C ASN A 73 4.81 8.85 6.09
N VAL A 74 5.19 9.08 4.84
CA VAL A 74 6.57 8.86 4.36
C VAL A 74 7.20 10.20 3.98
N LEU A 75 8.41 10.47 4.46
CA LEU A 75 9.32 11.44 3.88
C LEU A 75 10.22 10.71 2.88
N ALA A 76 10.26 11.16 1.64
CA ALA A 76 11.05 10.52 0.59
C ALA A 76 11.85 11.53 -0.23
N VAL A 77 13.02 11.06 -0.69
CA VAL A 77 13.85 11.78 -1.66
C VAL A 77 14.04 10.89 -2.87
N LEU A 78 13.60 11.41 -4.02
CA LEU A 78 13.70 10.75 -5.31
C LEU A 78 14.81 11.37 -6.14
N ASN A 79 15.44 10.54 -6.97
CA ASN A 79 16.30 11.01 -8.04
C ASN A 79 15.42 11.58 -9.18
N SER A 80 15.71 12.80 -9.63
CA SER A 80 14.91 13.45 -10.68
C SER A 80 14.95 12.73 -12.02
N ASP A 81 16.05 12.03 -12.32
CA ASP A 81 16.37 11.58 -13.68
C ASP A 81 15.77 10.21 -13.97
N ASN A 82 15.74 9.31 -12.98
CA ASN A 82 15.20 7.96 -13.12
C ASN A 82 14.02 7.64 -12.17
N GLY A 83 13.73 8.51 -11.20
CA GLY A 83 12.64 8.32 -10.25
C GLY A 83 12.95 7.30 -9.15
N ASP A 84 14.18 6.81 -9.05
CA ASP A 84 14.55 5.88 -7.98
C ASP A 84 14.53 6.57 -6.61
N ILE A 85 14.20 5.79 -5.60
CA ILE A 85 14.22 6.23 -4.21
C ILE A 85 15.68 6.29 -3.77
N VAL A 86 16.19 7.48 -3.49
CA VAL A 86 17.52 7.67 -2.89
C VAL A 86 17.47 7.17 -1.44
N TRP A 87 16.49 7.68 -0.68
CA TRP A 87 16.13 7.21 0.64
C TRP A 87 14.69 7.61 0.97
N ARG A 88 14.10 6.92 1.95
CA ARG A 88 12.78 7.24 2.50
C ARG A 88 12.70 6.83 3.97
N HIS A 89 11.89 7.53 4.73
CA HIS A 89 11.56 7.22 6.13
C HIS A 89 10.05 7.16 6.29
N GLN A 90 9.53 6.01 6.71
CA GLN A 90 8.14 5.86 7.10
C GLN A 90 8.01 6.15 8.60
N LEU A 91 7.16 7.11 8.96
CA LEU A 91 6.84 7.42 10.35
C LEU A 91 5.60 6.63 10.81
N ASP A 92 5.49 6.43 12.12
CA ASP A 92 4.35 5.76 12.74
C ASP A 92 3.06 6.58 12.59
N GLU A 93 1.91 5.92 12.50
CA GLU A 93 0.61 6.58 12.27
C GLU A 93 0.24 7.62 13.36
N ILE A 94 0.78 7.47 14.58
CA ILE A 94 0.62 8.41 15.69
C ILE A 94 1.46 9.69 15.56
N ASP A 95 2.46 9.67 14.68
CA ASP A 95 3.39 10.77 14.42
C ASP A 95 3.29 11.20 12.94
N PRO A 96 2.18 11.85 12.55
CA PRO A 96 1.93 12.21 11.16
C PRO A 96 2.94 13.25 10.66
N VAL A 97 3.40 13.12 9.41
CA VAL A 97 4.17 14.13 8.68
C VAL A 97 3.29 15.36 8.48
N VAL A 98 3.85 16.53 8.76
CA VAL A 98 3.11 17.79 8.70
C VAL A 98 3.65 18.67 7.57
N SER A 99 4.94 18.97 7.59
CA SER A 99 5.61 19.77 6.56
C SER A 99 7.10 19.45 6.51
N PHE A 100 7.74 19.70 5.38
CA PHE A 100 9.20 19.64 5.26
C PHE A 100 9.77 20.98 4.77
N HIS A 101 10.96 21.32 5.24
CA HIS A 101 11.65 22.57 4.91
C HIS A 101 13.11 22.26 4.59
N THR A 102 13.63 22.88 3.54
CA THR A 102 14.94 22.53 3.00
C THR A 102 15.90 23.69 3.16
N TYR A 103 17.11 23.41 3.63
CA TYR A 103 18.15 24.43 3.79
C TYR A 103 19.52 23.79 3.60
N GLU A 104 20.29 24.30 2.63
CA GLU A 104 21.55 23.71 2.20
C GLU A 104 21.37 22.21 1.86
N ASP A 105 22.15 21.29 2.45
CA ASP A 105 22.01 19.83 2.29
C ASP A 105 21.16 19.18 3.41
N ASN A 106 20.25 19.95 4.03
CA ASN A 106 19.39 19.43 5.11
C ASN A 106 17.91 19.52 4.76
N VAL A 107 17.17 18.52 5.23
CA VAL A 107 15.69 18.47 5.21
C VAL A 107 15.20 18.44 6.66
N LEU A 108 14.56 19.52 7.09
CA LEU A 108 13.86 19.58 8.36
C LEU A 108 12.43 19.10 8.17
N LEU A 109 12.03 18.05 8.87
CA LEU A 109 10.69 17.51 8.91
C LEU A 109 10.00 17.94 10.22
N LEU A 110 8.83 18.55 10.10
CA LEU A 110 7.89 18.67 11.20
C LEU A 110 6.90 17.52 11.15
N SER A 111 6.73 16.84 12.27
CA SER A 111 5.77 15.75 12.42
C SER A 111 5.06 15.83 13.78
N GLY A 112 4.08 14.97 13.94
CA GLY A 112 3.29 14.84 15.16
C GLY A 112 2.06 15.74 15.12
N PRO A 113 1.08 15.50 16.00
CA PRO A 113 -0.09 16.36 16.10
C PRO A 113 0.33 17.83 16.29
N GLY A 114 -0.02 18.70 15.35
CA GLY A 114 0.34 20.13 15.39
C GLY A 114 1.82 20.45 15.17
N GLY A 115 2.61 19.55 14.58
CA GLY A 115 4.04 19.75 14.31
C GLY A 115 4.88 19.78 15.59
N THR A 116 4.60 18.87 16.52
CA THR A 116 5.20 18.81 17.86
C THR A 116 6.61 18.21 17.89
N THR A 117 7.04 17.55 16.82
CA THR A 117 8.37 16.95 16.71
C THR A 117 9.10 17.52 15.51
N ALA A 118 10.36 17.93 15.70
CA ALA A 118 11.25 18.40 14.66
C ALA A 118 12.39 17.41 14.45
N ARG A 119 12.63 17.04 13.19
CA ARG A 119 13.70 16.10 12.79
C ARG A 119 14.52 16.69 11.67
N LEU A 120 15.83 16.64 11.77
CA LEU A 120 16.73 17.10 10.72
C LEU A 120 17.41 15.90 10.05
N PHE A 121 17.21 15.76 8.75
CA PHE A 121 17.84 14.72 7.94
C PHE A 121 18.85 15.34 6.96
N SER A 122 19.94 14.61 6.70
CA SER A 122 20.81 14.91 5.55
C SER A 122 20.09 14.56 4.26
N LEU A 123 20.05 15.50 3.32
CA LEU A 123 19.38 15.35 2.03
C LEU A 123 20.07 14.32 1.14
N SER A 124 21.40 14.20 1.24
CA SER A 124 22.22 13.22 0.50
C SER A 124 22.15 11.80 1.03
N THR A 125 22.23 11.63 2.34
CA THR A 125 22.37 10.28 2.94
C THR A 125 21.07 9.76 3.56
N GLY A 126 20.12 10.63 3.87
CA GLY A 126 18.94 10.29 4.67
C GLY A 126 19.26 10.04 6.14
N HIS A 127 20.49 10.31 6.59
CA HIS A 127 20.87 10.15 7.99
C HIS A 127 20.13 11.16 8.87
N LEU A 128 19.54 10.71 9.98
CA LEU A 128 18.92 11.58 10.98
C LEU A 128 20.03 12.25 11.82
N SER A 129 20.22 13.55 11.63
CA SER A 129 21.21 14.34 12.39
C SER A 129 20.77 14.53 13.84
N TRP A 130 19.51 14.90 14.05
CA TRP A 130 18.91 15.01 15.38
C TRP A 130 17.38 14.99 15.31
N GLU A 131 16.77 14.64 16.44
CA GLU A 131 15.33 14.68 16.68
C GLU A 131 15.05 15.40 18.01
N LYS A 132 14.04 16.28 18.01
CA LYS A 132 13.62 17.03 19.19
C LYS A 132 12.10 17.16 19.27
N SER A 133 11.57 16.89 20.46
CA SER A 133 10.21 17.31 20.80
C SER A 133 10.20 18.80 21.14
N LEU A 134 9.22 19.51 20.58
CA LEU A 134 9.02 20.95 20.78
C LEU A 134 8.12 21.25 21.98
N ILE A 135 7.45 20.22 22.52
CA ILE A 135 6.56 20.32 23.68
C ILE A 135 7.23 19.83 24.97
N PRO A 136 6.88 20.39 26.13
CA PRO A 136 7.38 19.91 27.42
C PRO A 136 6.97 18.46 27.70
N SER A 137 7.86 17.72 28.36
CA SER A 137 7.71 16.29 28.70
C SER A 137 6.40 15.93 29.41
N GLU A 138 5.87 16.85 30.22
CA GLU A 138 4.62 16.67 30.99
C GLU A 138 3.38 16.57 30.09
N ARG A 139 3.36 17.27 28.95
CA ARG A 139 2.26 17.22 27.97
C ARG A 139 2.34 16.00 27.07
N LEU A 140 3.54 15.49 26.80
CA LEU A 140 3.74 14.24 26.06
C LEU A 140 3.05 13.06 26.75
N SER A 141 3.06 13.00 28.09
CA SER A 141 2.42 11.92 28.85
C SER A 141 0.88 11.97 28.91
N LEU A 142 0.25 13.07 28.50
CA LEU A 142 -1.21 13.29 28.60
C LEU A 142 -1.96 13.15 27.27
N GLY A 143 -1.30 12.62 26.21
CA GLY A 143 -1.92 12.41 24.90
C GLY A 143 -1.47 13.38 23.80
N GLY A 144 -0.42 14.18 24.02
CA GLY A 144 0.29 14.92 22.96
C GLY A 144 -0.25 16.32 22.63
N GLY A 145 0.16 16.84 21.46
CA GLY A 145 -0.15 18.18 20.98
C GLY A 145 -1.56 18.37 20.40
N ILE A 146 -1.95 19.62 20.17
CA ILE A 146 -3.27 19.95 19.60
C ILE A 146 -3.30 19.64 18.10
N LEU A 147 -4.17 18.70 17.69
CA LEU A 147 -4.44 18.43 16.28
C LEU A 147 -5.41 19.48 15.72
N HIS A 148 -4.94 20.28 14.76
CA HIS A 148 -5.79 21.18 13.98
C HIS A 148 -6.30 20.47 12.72
N THR A 149 -7.41 20.95 12.16
CA THR A 149 -7.91 20.50 10.85
C THR A 149 -7.92 21.71 9.91
N PRO A 150 -7.02 21.78 8.91
CA PRO A 150 -6.01 20.79 8.51
C PRO A 150 -4.85 20.61 9.49
N ALA A 151 -4.20 19.44 9.49
CA ALA A 151 -3.14 19.06 10.45
C ALA A 151 -1.90 19.97 10.42
N HIS A 152 -1.65 20.66 9.30
CA HIS A 152 -0.53 21.58 9.13
C HIS A 152 -0.82 23.02 9.53
N LEU A 153 -2.07 23.36 9.84
CA LEU A 153 -2.44 24.72 10.19
C LEU A 153 -1.79 25.11 11.52
N GLY A 154 -1.08 26.23 11.53
CA GLY A 154 -0.33 26.70 12.70
C GLY A 154 1.07 26.12 12.84
N THR A 155 1.65 25.63 11.74
CA THR A 155 3.04 25.18 11.68
C THR A 155 3.80 25.91 10.59
N ASP A 156 5.00 26.39 10.89
CA ASP A 156 5.88 27.08 9.93
C ASP A 156 7.33 27.10 10.43
N VAL A 157 8.29 27.30 9.53
CA VAL A 157 9.73 27.31 9.84
C VAL A 157 10.41 28.46 9.11
N SER A 158 11.34 29.12 9.79
CA SER A 158 12.25 30.08 9.16
C SER A 158 13.69 29.85 9.62
N PHE A 159 14.60 29.70 8.66
CA PHE A 159 16.03 29.56 8.90
C PHE A 159 16.65 30.95 9.10
N VAL A 160 17.55 31.07 10.08
CA VAL A 160 18.25 32.33 10.36
C VAL A 160 19.36 32.52 9.31
N PRO A 161 19.32 33.60 8.51
CA PRO A 161 20.38 33.87 7.53
C PRO A 161 21.71 34.20 8.22
N LEU A 162 22.82 33.71 7.65
CA LEU A 162 24.19 34.01 8.12
C LEU A 162 24.50 35.51 7.94
N LYS A 163 24.99 36.17 9.00
CA LYS A 163 25.42 37.59 8.96
C LYS A 163 26.96 37.68 8.82
N GLY A 164 27.44 37.85 7.59
CA GLY A 164 28.84 38.20 7.27
C GLY A 164 29.89 37.09 7.45
N ASP A 165 31.09 37.30 6.90
CA ASP A 165 32.24 36.37 6.84
C ASP A 165 32.88 36.01 8.20
N ASN A 166 32.30 36.40 9.34
CA ASN A 166 32.84 36.05 10.65
C ASN A 166 32.29 34.69 11.11
N GLU A 167 33.16 33.68 11.09
CA GLU A 167 32.92 32.24 11.24
C GLU A 167 32.32 31.74 12.59
N GLU A 168 31.75 32.59 13.45
CA GLU A 168 31.32 32.19 14.81
C GLU A 168 29.81 32.32 15.11
N THR A 169 28.95 32.67 14.15
CA THR A 169 27.49 32.65 14.40
C THR A 169 26.93 31.23 14.26
N THR A 170 26.46 30.66 15.37
CA THR A 170 25.82 29.34 15.39
C THR A 170 24.56 29.34 14.50
N ARG A 171 24.56 28.54 13.44
CA ARG A 171 23.39 28.33 12.57
C ARG A 171 22.17 27.94 13.42
N SER A 172 21.06 28.65 13.25
CA SER A 172 19.84 28.42 14.02
C SER A 172 18.60 28.56 13.15
N LEU A 173 17.48 28.07 13.66
CA LEU A 173 16.19 28.10 12.99
C LEU A 173 15.08 28.35 14.03
N VAL A 174 13.96 28.89 13.57
CA VAL A 174 12.80 29.19 14.40
C VAL A 174 11.61 28.39 13.87
N ILE A 175 10.93 27.67 14.76
CA ILE A 175 9.77 26.83 14.45
C ILE A 175 8.54 27.38 15.16
N LEU A 176 7.44 27.49 14.44
CA LEU A 176 6.09 27.64 14.98
C LEU A 176 5.43 26.26 15.07
N SER A 177 4.96 25.89 16.26
CA SER A 177 4.24 24.64 16.51
C SER A 177 2.92 24.90 17.24
N GLU A 178 1.93 24.03 17.00
CA GLU A 178 0.58 24.05 17.59
C GLU A 178 -0.21 25.35 17.36
N GLY A 179 0.29 26.25 16.50
CA GLY A 179 -0.22 27.60 16.31
C GLY A 179 -0.09 28.52 17.52
N LYS A 180 0.77 28.18 18.50
CA LYS A 180 0.89 28.90 19.77
C LYS A 180 2.31 29.01 20.31
N ARG A 181 3.19 28.07 19.97
CA ARG A 181 4.54 27.97 20.55
C ARG A 181 5.59 28.27 19.50
N ILE A 182 6.56 29.10 19.86
CA ILE A 182 7.72 29.41 19.02
C ILE A 182 8.97 28.90 19.71
N SER A 183 9.77 28.14 18.99
CA SER A 183 11.00 27.53 19.50
C SER A 183 12.17 27.89 18.59
N LYS A 184 13.25 28.43 19.16
CA LYS A 184 14.52 28.64 18.47
C LYS A 184 15.48 27.51 18.80
N LEU A 185 15.93 26.81 17.76
CA LEU A 185 16.83 25.65 17.86
C LEU A 185 18.14 25.96 17.15
N ARG A 186 19.23 25.36 17.63
CA ARG A 186 20.47 25.26 16.85
C ARG A 186 20.29 24.23 15.73
N LEU A 187 20.79 24.55 14.54
CA LEU A 187 20.68 23.67 13.37
C LEU A 187 21.60 22.45 13.47
N ASP A 188 22.73 22.55 14.16
CA ASP A 188 23.76 21.51 14.22
C ASP A 188 23.37 20.31 15.11
N ASN A 189 22.77 20.56 16.28
CA ASN A 189 22.46 19.51 17.26
C ASN A 189 21.01 19.54 17.79
N GLY A 190 20.17 20.44 17.28
CA GLY A 190 18.80 20.63 17.78
C GLY A 190 18.75 21.18 19.21
N GLY A 191 19.83 21.76 19.73
CA GLY A 191 19.86 22.35 21.06
C GLY A 191 18.85 23.49 21.17
N LEU A 192 17.96 23.41 22.16
CA LEU A 192 16.97 24.45 22.42
C LEU A 192 17.66 25.70 22.99
N LEU A 193 17.61 26.81 22.24
CA LEU A 193 18.13 28.10 22.69
C LEU A 193 17.11 28.81 23.57
N TRP A 194 15.87 28.89 23.10
CA TRP A 194 14.72 29.35 23.87
C TRP A 194 13.42 28.85 23.23
N ALA A 195 12.36 28.77 24.03
CA ALA A 195 11.00 28.59 23.55
C ALA A 195 10.06 29.46 24.37
N THR A 196 9.05 30.01 23.71
CA THR A 196 7.98 30.78 24.36
C THR A 196 6.64 30.45 23.73
N GLU A 197 5.58 30.54 24.53
CA GLU A 197 4.24 30.68 23.97
C GLU A 197 4.06 32.13 23.53
N VAL A 198 3.37 32.31 22.41
CA VAL A 198 3.12 33.64 21.86
C VAL A 198 2.13 34.38 22.78
N PRO A 199 2.44 35.60 23.25
CA PRO A 199 1.54 36.35 24.13
C PRO A 199 0.14 36.46 23.51
N GLY A 200 -0.91 36.26 24.32
CA GLY A 200 -2.30 36.31 23.84
C GLY A 200 -2.78 35.04 23.12
N SER A 201 -1.98 33.98 23.01
CA SER A 201 -2.44 32.70 22.48
C SER A 201 -3.59 32.14 23.33
N GLY A 202 -4.74 31.88 22.71
CA GLY A 202 -5.98 31.49 23.39
C GLY A 202 -6.77 30.45 22.60
N SER A 203 -8.07 30.33 22.86
CA SER A 203 -8.98 29.53 22.03
C SER A 203 -9.40 30.25 20.75
N THR A 204 -9.34 31.58 20.74
CA THR A 204 -9.79 32.44 19.63
C THR A 204 -8.66 32.89 18.71
N ILE A 205 -7.40 32.81 19.14
CA ILE A 205 -6.23 33.28 18.39
C ILE A 205 -5.34 32.09 18.04
N MET A 206 -4.99 31.97 16.77
CA MET A 206 -4.08 30.96 16.23
C MET A 206 -3.02 31.63 15.34
N PHE A 207 -1.75 31.40 15.65
CA PHE A 207 -0.63 31.84 14.83
C PHE A 207 -0.41 30.86 13.69
N LYS A 208 -0.25 31.37 12.46
CA LYS A 208 -0.20 30.55 11.24
C LYS A 208 1.20 30.52 10.63
N GLN A 209 1.88 31.65 10.60
CA GLN A 209 3.09 31.83 9.79
C GLN A 209 4.10 32.72 10.53
N LEU A 210 5.40 32.49 10.31
CA LEU A 210 6.46 33.35 10.81
C LEU A 210 7.46 33.72 9.70
N THR A 211 8.17 34.83 9.89
CA THR A 211 9.27 35.21 9.01
C THR A 211 10.33 35.98 9.78
N ILE A 212 11.59 35.84 9.36
CA ILE A 212 12.73 36.52 9.97
C ILE A 212 13.18 37.62 9.00
N SER A 213 13.23 38.85 9.50
CA SER A 213 13.72 40.00 8.76
C SER A 213 14.85 40.65 9.55
N GLY A 214 16.11 40.37 9.21
CA GLY A 214 17.27 40.92 9.91
C GLY A 214 17.45 40.38 11.34
N ASN A 215 16.86 41.05 12.34
CA ASN A 215 16.86 40.66 13.75
C ASN A 215 15.45 40.37 14.32
N PRO A 216 14.37 41.10 13.98
CA PRO A 216 13.03 40.70 14.40
C PRO A 216 12.51 39.41 13.75
N ILE A 217 11.75 38.65 14.53
CA ILE A 217 10.88 37.56 14.08
C ILE A 217 9.46 38.11 14.04
N HIS A 218 8.88 38.23 12.86
CA HIS A 218 7.49 38.64 12.72
C HIS A 218 6.60 37.41 12.62
N VAL A 219 5.52 37.41 13.39
CA VAL A 219 4.58 36.29 13.51
C VAL A 219 3.20 36.79 13.13
N LEU A 220 2.55 36.08 12.20
CA LEU A 220 1.21 36.36 11.73
C LEU A 220 0.23 35.38 12.37
N GLY A 221 -0.81 35.91 13.00
CA GLY A 221 -1.91 35.17 13.57
C GLY A 221 -3.27 35.63 13.09
N ILE A 222 -4.26 34.80 13.38
CA ILE A 222 -5.64 34.96 12.97
C ILE A 222 -6.50 34.83 14.22
N GLN A 223 -7.39 35.79 14.42
CA GLN A 223 -8.39 35.77 15.46
C GLN A 223 -9.75 35.40 14.88
N ASN A 224 -10.34 34.33 15.39
CA ASN A 224 -11.70 33.91 15.05
C ASN A 224 -12.71 34.70 15.88
N SER A 225 -13.66 35.34 15.20
CA SER A 225 -14.91 35.87 15.78
C SER A 225 -16.12 35.20 15.12
N PHE A 226 -17.32 35.37 15.67
CA PHE A 226 -18.56 34.67 15.28
C PHE A 226 -18.95 34.80 13.79
N SER A 227 -18.39 35.76 13.06
CA SER A 227 -18.69 35.98 11.63
C SER A 227 -17.52 36.48 10.77
N VAL A 228 -16.41 36.94 11.37
CA VAL A 228 -15.28 37.56 10.66
C VAL A 228 -13.97 37.17 11.34
N GLN A 229 -12.94 36.90 10.55
CA GLN A 229 -11.57 36.69 11.05
C GLN A 229 -10.75 37.97 10.89
N THR A 230 -10.04 38.37 11.93
CA THR A 230 -9.13 39.53 11.92
C THR A 230 -7.68 39.09 12.02
N LEU A 231 -6.79 39.83 11.37
CA LEU A 231 -5.36 39.56 11.40
C LEU A 231 -4.71 40.17 12.64
N LEU A 232 -3.79 39.40 13.20
CA LEU A 232 -3.01 39.78 14.35
C LEU A 232 -1.53 39.59 14.03
N THR A 233 -0.70 40.47 14.56
CA THR A 233 0.75 40.41 14.37
C THR A 233 1.45 40.59 15.71
N THR A 234 2.57 39.91 15.86
CA THR A 234 3.48 40.15 16.97
C THR A 234 4.91 39.99 16.48
N THR A 235 5.81 40.76 17.07
CA THR A 235 7.22 40.77 16.69
C THR A 235 8.06 40.42 17.91
N LEU A 236 8.89 39.39 17.78
CA LEU A 236 9.80 38.92 18.81
C LEU A 236 11.24 39.28 18.43
N ASP A 237 12.11 39.42 19.43
CA ASP A 237 13.55 39.48 19.18
C ASP A 237 14.13 38.07 18.91
N LEU A 238 15.13 37.97 18.03
CA LEU A 238 15.74 36.70 17.67
C LEU A 238 16.61 36.13 18.81
N ASP A 239 17.25 36.98 19.61
CA ASP A 239 18.19 36.54 20.64
C ASP A 239 17.48 36.21 21.95
N LYS A 240 16.40 36.94 22.27
CA LYS A 240 15.60 36.72 23.48
C LYS A 240 14.11 36.62 23.13
N PRO A 241 13.33 35.74 23.79
CA PRO A 241 11.89 35.59 23.55
C PRO A 241 11.07 36.75 24.15
N ILE A 242 11.46 37.99 23.88
CA ILE A 242 10.80 39.20 24.38
C ILE A 242 10.04 39.83 23.21
N PRO A 243 8.72 40.05 23.35
CA PRO A 243 7.96 40.81 22.36
C PRO A 243 8.47 42.25 22.31
N LYS A 244 8.76 42.74 21.10
CA LYS A 244 9.19 44.13 20.87
C LYS A 244 8.03 45.12 20.95
N SER A 245 6.80 44.64 20.76
CA SER A 245 5.57 45.40 20.83
C SER A 245 4.43 44.56 21.39
N ASP A 246 3.39 45.23 21.85
CA ASP A 246 2.09 44.60 22.10
C ASP A 246 1.52 43.98 20.81
N LEU A 247 0.48 43.16 21.00
CA LEU A 247 -0.19 42.43 19.94
C LEU A 247 -0.89 43.41 18.99
N GLY A 248 -0.34 43.57 17.79
CA GLY A 248 -0.84 44.51 16.78
C GLY A 248 -2.02 43.91 16.04
N GLN A 249 -3.19 44.55 16.14
CA GLN A 249 -4.37 44.17 15.39
C GLN A 249 -4.40 44.89 14.04
N ILE A 250 -4.60 44.15 12.96
CA ILE A 250 -4.82 44.71 11.63
C ILE A 250 -6.34 44.64 11.36
N PRO A 251 -7.03 45.78 11.17
CA PRO A 251 -8.43 45.77 10.75
C PRO A 251 -8.55 45.13 9.37
N SER A 252 -9.08 43.92 9.32
CA SER A 252 -9.16 43.12 8.10
C SER A 252 -10.37 42.20 8.15
N ILE A 253 -11.03 42.00 7.02
CA ILE A 253 -12.08 40.98 6.86
C ILE A 253 -11.50 39.81 6.06
N ILE A 254 -11.06 38.76 6.77
CA ILE A 254 -10.49 37.56 6.13
C ILE A 254 -11.57 36.50 5.96
N LYS A 255 -11.68 35.99 4.73
CA LYS A 255 -12.53 34.83 4.40
C LYS A 255 -11.75 33.53 4.35
N ILE A 256 -10.49 33.57 3.90
CA ILE A 256 -9.65 32.40 3.68
C ILE A 256 -8.28 32.64 4.35
N PRO A 257 -8.05 32.10 5.57
CA PRO A 257 -6.78 32.17 6.30
C PRO A 257 -5.53 31.89 5.46
N GLN A 258 -5.60 30.90 4.58
CA GLN A 258 -4.49 30.42 3.76
C GLN A 258 -3.93 31.53 2.85
N GLN A 259 -4.78 32.46 2.41
CA GLN A 259 -4.43 33.53 1.47
C GLN A 259 -3.85 34.78 2.13
N THR A 260 -3.65 34.76 3.46
CA THR A 260 -2.90 35.81 4.16
C THR A 260 -1.45 35.35 4.33
N LEU A 261 -0.52 36.21 3.94
CA LEU A 261 0.91 35.94 3.93
C LEU A 261 1.68 37.02 4.67
N ILE A 262 2.76 36.62 5.33
CA ILE A 262 3.80 37.54 5.79
C ILE A 262 5.09 37.33 4.98
N ILE A 263 5.70 38.43 4.56
CA ILE A 263 6.85 38.49 3.66
C ILE A 263 7.92 39.38 4.30
N PRO A 264 9.19 38.96 4.35
CA PRO A 264 10.26 39.82 4.86
C PRO A 264 10.57 40.94 3.86
N SER A 265 10.90 42.12 4.36
CA SER A 265 11.39 43.26 3.58
C SER A 265 12.82 43.64 4.00
N GLY A 266 13.49 44.47 3.19
CA GLY A 266 14.77 45.06 3.60
C GLY A 266 14.60 45.89 4.88
N ASP A 267 15.68 46.08 5.64
CA ASP A 267 15.74 46.92 6.84
C ASP A 267 14.99 46.42 8.08
N GLY A 268 14.77 45.11 8.21
CA GLY A 268 14.16 44.53 9.41
C GLY A 268 12.64 44.72 9.50
N GLU A 269 12.01 45.13 8.41
CA GLU A 269 10.55 45.24 8.29
C GLU A 269 9.92 43.93 7.77
N GLY A 270 8.67 43.71 8.14
CA GLY A 270 7.81 42.65 7.59
C GLY A 270 6.61 43.25 6.86
N LYS A 271 6.17 42.63 5.77
CA LYS A 271 4.98 43.04 5.00
C LYS A 271 3.91 41.96 5.10
N VAL A 272 2.74 42.32 5.60
CA VAL A 272 1.55 41.46 5.64
C VAL A 272 0.71 41.76 4.41
N VAL A 273 0.35 40.72 3.67
CA VAL A 273 -0.43 40.82 2.45
C VAL A 273 -1.66 39.91 2.56
N TRP A 274 -2.83 40.44 2.24
CA TRP A 274 -4.08 39.69 2.26
C TRP A 274 -5.04 40.13 1.16
N TYR A 275 -5.98 39.25 0.85
CA TYR A 275 -7.09 39.56 -0.03
C TYR A 275 -8.27 40.15 0.76
N GLU A 276 -8.82 41.27 0.27
CA GLU A 276 -10.01 41.89 0.85
C GLU A 276 -10.83 42.67 -0.20
N HIS A 277 -12.12 42.35 -0.31
CA HIS A 277 -13.10 43.06 -1.16
C HIS A 277 -12.66 43.30 -2.62
N GLY A 278 -12.00 42.32 -3.24
CA GLY A 278 -11.54 42.40 -4.63
C GLY A 278 -10.16 43.03 -4.81
N ARG A 279 -9.44 43.33 -3.72
CA ARG A 279 -8.12 43.98 -3.72
C ARG A 279 -7.13 43.18 -2.90
N ILE A 280 -5.85 43.30 -3.26
CA ILE A 280 -4.75 42.80 -2.44
C ILE A 280 -4.27 43.97 -1.59
N ARG A 281 -4.44 43.85 -0.28
CA ARG A 281 -4.02 44.84 0.71
C ARG A 281 -2.63 44.52 1.22
N ILE A 282 -1.90 45.55 1.57
CA ILE A 282 -0.57 45.45 2.18
C ILE A 282 -0.48 46.34 3.41
N MET A 283 0.15 45.80 4.45
CA MET A 283 0.53 46.51 5.66
C MET A 283 2.00 46.26 5.97
N THR A 284 2.72 47.28 6.43
CA THR A 284 4.10 47.16 6.88
C THR A 284 4.15 47.05 8.41
N ILE A 285 4.95 46.11 8.90
CA ILE A 285 5.34 45.95 10.30
C ILE A 285 6.78 46.46 10.40
N LYS A 286 6.99 47.46 11.25
CA LYS A 286 8.33 48.02 11.49
C LYS A 286 9.20 47.08 12.32
N GLU A 287 10.50 47.33 12.34
CA GLU A 287 11.46 46.55 13.14
C GLU A 287 11.09 46.51 14.64
N ASN A 288 10.50 47.59 15.17
CA ASN A 288 10.04 47.68 16.56
C ASN A 288 8.72 46.94 16.83
N GLY A 289 8.13 46.29 15.82
CA GLY A 289 6.87 45.56 15.91
C GLY A 289 5.61 46.42 15.79
N GLN A 290 5.73 47.75 15.71
CA GLN A 290 4.57 48.61 15.47
C GLN A 290 4.05 48.43 14.04
N VAL A 291 2.74 48.21 13.93
CA VAL A 291 1.99 48.24 12.68
C VAL A 291 1.78 49.71 12.28
N ASP A 292 1.95 50.05 11.01
CA ASP A 292 1.58 51.38 10.51
C ASP A 292 0.09 51.68 10.78
N ASP A 293 -0.27 52.95 11.10
CA ASP A 293 -1.64 53.35 11.44
C ASP A 293 -2.71 52.79 10.48
N ASP A 294 -3.92 52.49 10.97
CA ASP A 294 -5.05 51.95 10.17
C ASP A 294 -5.37 52.76 8.89
N LYS A 295 -5.05 54.06 8.88
CA LYS A 295 -5.18 54.94 7.71
C LYS A 295 -4.19 54.62 6.57
N ASN A 296 -3.20 53.74 6.82
CA ASN A 296 -2.14 53.34 5.91
C ASN A 296 -2.35 51.94 5.30
N ILE A 297 -3.51 51.29 5.48
CA ILE A 297 -3.86 50.10 4.70
C ILE A 297 -3.87 50.51 3.21
N LYS A 298 -2.84 50.09 2.49
CA LYS A 298 -2.63 50.44 1.09
C LYS A 298 -3.08 49.30 0.19
N ASP A 299 -3.58 49.67 -0.98
CA ASP A 299 -3.66 48.72 -2.08
C ASP A 299 -2.23 48.39 -2.51
N LEU A 300 -1.90 47.09 -2.61
CA LEU A 300 -0.58 46.65 -3.05
C LEU A 300 -0.25 47.20 -4.44
N LEU A 301 -1.27 47.25 -5.30
CA LEU A 301 -1.24 47.86 -6.62
C LEU A 301 -2.27 48.99 -6.65
N PRO A 302 -1.89 50.24 -6.35
CA PRO A 302 -2.82 51.36 -6.35
C PRO A 302 -3.30 51.69 -7.77
N GLY A 303 -4.59 52.01 -7.91
CA GLY A 303 -5.20 52.42 -9.20
C GLY A 303 -5.75 51.30 -10.08
N THR A 304 -5.58 50.03 -9.70
CA THR A 304 -6.06 48.88 -10.50
C THR A 304 -7.52 48.50 -10.22
N GLY A 305 -8.17 49.05 -9.20
CA GLY A 305 -9.57 48.75 -8.86
C GLY A 305 -9.77 47.37 -8.21
N LYS A 306 -11.01 46.85 -8.21
CA LYS A 306 -11.39 45.55 -7.62
C LYS A 306 -11.19 44.39 -8.62
N LEU A 307 -9.95 44.09 -8.97
CA LEU A 307 -9.63 43.08 -10.00
C LEU A 307 -9.36 41.67 -9.45
N TYR A 308 -8.88 41.55 -8.22
CA TYR A 308 -8.38 40.29 -7.68
C TYR A 308 -9.49 39.47 -7.01
N GLU A 309 -9.27 38.16 -6.95
CA GLU A 309 -10.12 37.17 -6.28
C GLU A 309 -9.37 36.50 -5.13
N SER A 310 -8.10 36.15 -5.34
CA SER A 310 -7.29 35.42 -4.34
C SER A 310 -5.78 35.61 -4.55
N ILE A 311 -5.00 35.21 -3.55
CA ILE A 311 -3.54 35.14 -3.58
C ILE A 311 -3.14 33.67 -3.61
N ILE A 312 -2.19 33.32 -4.50
CA ILE A 312 -1.61 31.98 -4.59
C ILE A 312 -0.20 32.06 -4.00
N ASP A 313 0.04 31.30 -2.92
CA ASP A 313 1.36 31.12 -2.31
C ASP A 313 2.09 29.97 -3.00
N LEU A 314 3.34 30.19 -3.41
CA LEU A 314 4.19 29.20 -4.06
C LEU A 314 5.30 28.68 -3.14
N GLY A 315 5.31 29.08 -1.86
CA GLY A 315 6.23 28.55 -0.85
C GLY A 315 7.15 29.60 -0.23
N SER A 316 7.85 29.19 0.84
CA SER A 316 8.76 30.03 1.63
C SER A 316 9.82 30.75 0.79
N ASP A 317 10.48 30.04 -0.13
CA ASP A 317 11.63 30.58 -0.87
C ASP A 317 11.23 31.74 -1.80
N LEU A 318 10.04 31.66 -2.40
CA LEU A 318 9.53 32.73 -3.26
C LEU A 318 9.05 33.92 -2.44
N ARG A 319 8.48 33.67 -1.25
CA ARG A 319 8.14 34.73 -0.28
C ARG A 319 9.40 35.46 0.19
N LEU A 320 10.52 34.77 0.43
CA LEU A 320 11.81 35.40 0.77
C LEU A 320 12.32 36.32 -0.35
N LYS A 321 12.02 36.01 -1.61
CA LYS A 321 12.31 36.87 -2.77
C LYS A 321 11.25 37.96 -3.00
N GLY A 322 10.17 37.98 -2.22
CA GLY A 322 9.08 38.95 -2.31
C GLY A 322 8.14 38.76 -3.50
N ILE A 323 8.07 37.55 -4.08
CA ILE A 323 7.22 37.24 -5.23
C ILE A 323 5.98 36.47 -4.78
N ILE A 324 4.81 36.92 -5.24
CA ILE A 324 3.52 36.24 -5.06
C ILE A 324 2.73 36.23 -6.38
N LEU A 325 1.71 35.37 -6.46
CA LEU A 325 0.78 35.35 -7.58
C LEU A 325 -0.59 35.92 -7.16
N GLY A 326 -1.11 36.86 -7.93
CA GLY A 326 -2.44 37.43 -7.75
C GLY A 326 -3.43 36.91 -8.79
N LYS A 327 -4.43 36.13 -8.38
CA LYS A 327 -5.50 35.64 -9.26
C LYS A 327 -6.61 36.67 -9.37
N LYS A 328 -6.95 37.05 -10.60
CA LYS A 328 -8.02 37.98 -10.97
C LYS A 328 -9.39 37.29 -10.97
N GLN A 329 -10.46 38.06 -10.89
CA GLN A 329 -11.84 37.56 -10.98
C GLN A 329 -12.18 36.87 -12.30
N ASN A 330 -11.46 37.20 -13.38
CA ASN A 330 -11.58 36.50 -14.66
C ASN A 330 -10.69 35.25 -14.75
N GLY A 331 -10.01 34.87 -13.67
CA GLY A 331 -9.06 33.76 -13.59
C GLY A 331 -7.61 34.09 -13.96
N GLY A 332 -7.35 35.25 -14.57
CA GLY A 332 -6.00 35.65 -15.00
C GLY A 332 -5.05 35.82 -13.81
N VAL A 333 -3.76 35.50 -13.97
CA VAL A 333 -2.79 35.50 -12.88
C VAL A 333 -1.63 36.44 -13.18
N ASP A 334 -1.51 37.46 -12.33
CA ASP A 334 -0.39 38.40 -12.34
C ASP A 334 0.73 37.93 -11.40
N ILE A 335 1.97 38.17 -11.79
CA ILE A 335 3.17 38.00 -10.98
C ILE A 335 3.47 39.34 -10.32
N ILE A 336 3.46 39.39 -8.99
CA ILE A 336 3.55 40.63 -8.23
C ILE A 336 4.79 40.61 -7.33
N ASN A 337 5.56 41.69 -7.37
CA ASN A 337 6.65 41.93 -6.43
C ASN A 337 6.14 42.80 -5.28
N VAL A 338 6.03 42.18 -4.10
CA VAL A 338 5.49 42.82 -2.90
C VAL A 338 6.43 43.90 -2.36
N ASN A 339 7.73 43.69 -2.49
CA ASN A 339 8.73 44.63 -2.00
C ASN A 339 8.74 45.93 -2.82
N LYS A 340 8.67 45.81 -4.15
CA LYS A 340 8.61 46.93 -5.10
C LYS A 340 7.20 47.51 -5.30
N LYS A 341 6.14 46.82 -4.82
CA LYS A 341 4.73 47.21 -5.00
C LYS A 341 4.33 47.38 -6.47
N GLU A 342 4.83 46.49 -7.32
CA GLU A 342 4.59 46.53 -8.77
C GLU A 342 4.21 45.17 -9.33
N LYS A 343 3.45 45.18 -10.43
CA LYS A 343 3.24 44.01 -11.28
C LYS A 343 4.50 43.80 -12.11
N VAL A 344 5.12 42.63 -11.96
CA VAL A 344 6.33 42.25 -12.71
C VAL A 344 5.96 41.65 -14.05
N GLY A 345 5.00 40.72 -14.06
CA GLY A 345 4.56 40.02 -15.27
C GLY A 345 3.16 39.45 -15.15
N GLU A 346 2.73 38.70 -16.15
CA GLU A 346 1.46 37.97 -16.18
C GLU A 346 1.63 36.68 -16.95
N PHE A 347 0.94 35.62 -16.51
CA PHE A 347 0.83 34.42 -17.32
C PHE A 347 -0.15 34.67 -18.47
N GLU A 348 0.36 34.68 -19.70
CA GLU A 348 -0.48 34.89 -20.87
C GLU A 348 -1.59 33.84 -20.97
N LEU A 349 -2.79 34.27 -21.38
CA LEU A 349 -3.97 33.40 -21.48
C LEU A 349 -4.29 32.66 -20.16
N SER A 350 -4.06 33.28 -19.00
CA SER A 350 -4.37 32.69 -17.69
C SER A 350 -5.83 32.78 -17.27
N SER A 351 -6.62 33.62 -17.94
CA SER A 351 -8.06 33.76 -17.70
C SER A 351 -8.80 32.43 -17.84
N THR A 352 -9.80 32.23 -17.00
CA THR A 352 -10.69 31.06 -17.02
C THR A 352 -11.34 30.94 -18.39
N SER A 353 -11.28 29.74 -18.97
CA SER A 353 -11.80 29.47 -20.30
C SER A 353 -12.32 28.03 -20.36
N PRO A 354 -13.44 27.78 -21.06
CA PRO A 354 -13.99 26.43 -21.21
C PRO A 354 -13.09 25.52 -22.07
N GLU A 355 -12.09 26.07 -22.76
CA GLU A 355 -11.19 25.33 -23.66
C GLU A 355 -9.98 24.71 -22.94
N ARG A 356 -9.86 24.91 -21.62
CA ARG A 356 -8.73 24.43 -20.81
C ARG A 356 -9.14 24.02 -19.40
N SER A 357 -8.35 23.16 -18.77
CA SER A 357 -8.50 22.83 -17.34
C SER A 357 -8.10 24.01 -16.44
N GLU A 358 -8.37 23.87 -15.14
CA GLU A 358 -7.75 24.74 -14.15
C GLU A 358 -6.22 24.69 -14.28
N SER A 359 -5.59 25.84 -14.01
CA SER A 359 -4.15 26.02 -14.16
C SER A 359 -3.47 25.81 -12.82
N ILE A 360 -2.43 24.99 -12.82
CA ILE A 360 -1.59 24.68 -11.67
C ILE A 360 -0.34 25.53 -11.75
N TYR A 361 -0.02 26.20 -10.66
CA TYR A 361 1.13 27.08 -10.57
C TYR A 361 2.16 26.51 -9.61
N SER A 362 3.42 26.62 -9.99
CA SER A 362 4.55 26.24 -9.15
C SER A 362 5.71 27.20 -9.37
N GLY A 363 6.69 27.17 -8.48
CA GLY A 363 7.88 27.98 -8.64
C GLY A 363 9.03 27.49 -7.80
N ILE A 364 10.22 27.96 -8.13
CA ILE A 364 11.45 27.72 -7.38
C ILE A 364 12.31 28.99 -7.38
N ALA A 365 12.94 29.30 -6.24
CA ALA A 365 13.87 30.40 -6.17
C ALA A 365 15.24 29.99 -6.74
N THR A 366 15.88 30.90 -7.46
CA THR A 366 17.29 30.78 -7.87
C THR A 366 18.15 31.73 -7.03
N ASP A 367 19.47 31.69 -7.20
CA ASP A 367 20.40 32.49 -6.38
C ASP A 367 20.03 33.98 -6.36
N LYS A 368 19.69 34.55 -7.53
CA LYS A 368 19.28 35.95 -7.70
C LYS A 368 17.82 36.15 -8.11
N GLY A 369 17.18 35.11 -8.64
CA GLY A 369 15.92 35.18 -9.36
C GLY A 369 14.85 34.21 -8.85
N VAL A 370 13.83 34.01 -9.68
CA VAL A 370 12.81 32.98 -9.52
C VAL A 370 12.43 32.38 -10.88
N ILE A 371 12.11 31.10 -10.89
CA ILE A 371 11.49 30.42 -12.04
C ILE A 371 10.08 30.06 -11.62
N LEU A 372 9.09 30.50 -12.40
CA LEU A 372 7.68 30.25 -12.19
C LEU A 372 7.16 29.39 -13.33
N ASN A 373 6.26 28.47 -13.03
CA ASN A 373 5.69 27.58 -14.03
C ASN A 373 4.19 27.45 -13.86
N ARG A 374 3.51 27.30 -14.99
CA ARG A 374 2.08 27.07 -15.09
C ARG A 374 1.83 25.86 -15.97
N VAL A 375 1.05 24.90 -15.49
CA VAL A 375 0.62 23.71 -16.26
C VAL A 375 -0.89 23.66 -16.34
N TYR A 376 -1.42 23.34 -17.52
CA TYR A 376 -2.84 23.06 -17.72
C TYR A 376 -3.04 22.10 -18.89
N TRP A 377 -4.22 21.49 -18.96
CA TRP A 377 -4.66 20.66 -20.08
C TRP A 377 -5.46 21.50 -21.08
N SER A 378 -5.13 21.42 -22.38
CA SER A 378 -5.92 22.04 -23.45
C SER A 378 -6.91 21.03 -24.03
N TYR A 379 -8.22 21.30 -23.92
CA TYR A 379 -9.26 20.42 -24.47
C TYR A 379 -9.30 20.46 -26.00
N ASN A 380 -9.01 21.61 -26.61
CA ASN A 380 -9.04 21.77 -28.08
C ASN A 380 -7.89 21.03 -28.78
N MET A 381 -6.69 21.04 -28.18
CA MET A 381 -5.51 20.41 -28.76
C MET A 381 -5.23 19.00 -28.21
N ALA A 382 -5.91 18.60 -27.13
CA ALA A 382 -5.67 17.35 -26.41
C ALA A 382 -4.19 17.15 -26.01
N VAL A 383 -3.56 18.21 -25.49
CA VAL A 383 -2.17 18.18 -24.98
C VAL A 383 -2.05 18.92 -23.65
N GLY A 384 -1.05 18.53 -22.87
CA GLY A 384 -0.59 19.30 -21.71
C GLY A 384 0.21 20.52 -22.19
N VAL A 385 0.02 21.66 -21.54
CA VAL A 385 0.75 22.90 -21.85
C VAL A 385 1.47 23.35 -20.60
N ALA A 386 2.79 23.56 -20.72
CA ALA A 386 3.63 24.18 -19.72
C ALA A 386 4.06 25.57 -20.18
N GLN A 387 3.86 26.57 -19.33
CA GLN A 387 4.30 27.95 -19.54
C GLN A 387 5.23 28.34 -18.39
N THR A 388 6.46 28.71 -18.72
CA THR A 388 7.50 29.06 -17.75
C THR A 388 7.82 30.54 -17.86
N VAL A 389 7.93 31.20 -16.71
CA VAL A 389 8.37 32.59 -16.59
C VAL A 389 9.62 32.60 -15.72
N ASN A 390 10.76 32.87 -16.35
CA ASN A 390 12.06 33.02 -15.69
C ASN A 390 12.32 34.51 -15.42
N ILE A 391 12.54 34.85 -14.15
CA ILE A 391 13.00 36.16 -13.69
C ILE A 391 14.43 35.94 -13.19
N PRO A 392 15.47 36.17 -14.01
CA PRO A 392 16.85 35.82 -13.65
C PRO A 392 17.37 36.58 -12.42
N ASP A 393 16.92 37.82 -12.24
CA ASP A 393 17.23 38.65 -11.08
C ASP A 393 15.99 39.47 -10.70
N VAL A 394 15.51 39.31 -9.46
CA VAL A 394 14.31 40.01 -8.96
C VAL A 394 14.50 41.53 -8.88
N THR A 395 15.75 41.99 -8.85
CA THR A 395 16.08 43.43 -8.89
C THR A 395 15.98 44.00 -10.30
N SER A 396 16.22 43.19 -11.32
CA SER A 396 16.10 43.56 -12.74
C SER A 396 14.65 43.61 -13.21
N LYS A 397 14.43 44.09 -14.45
CA LYS A 397 13.14 44.02 -15.15
C LYS A 397 13.13 42.94 -16.23
N ASP A 398 14.17 42.12 -16.30
CA ASP A 398 14.31 41.11 -17.34
C ASP A 398 13.40 39.92 -17.02
N ILE A 399 12.52 39.59 -17.96
CA ILE A 399 11.57 38.50 -17.85
C ILE A 399 11.63 37.70 -19.14
N ILE A 400 11.86 36.40 -19.00
CA ILE A 400 11.92 35.48 -20.12
C ILE A 400 10.74 34.52 -19.99
N THR A 401 9.82 34.57 -20.95
CA THR A 401 8.69 33.64 -21.02
C THR A 401 8.99 32.59 -22.07
N SER A 402 8.85 31.32 -21.69
CA SER A 402 8.96 30.17 -22.56
C SER A 402 7.78 29.24 -22.31
N GLY A 403 7.57 28.27 -23.20
CA GLY A 403 6.52 27.30 -23.01
C GLY A 403 6.62 26.16 -24.00
N PHE A 404 6.02 25.04 -23.63
CA PHE A 404 5.99 23.85 -24.46
C PHE A 404 4.71 23.06 -24.26
N THR A 405 4.36 22.27 -25.27
CA THR A 405 3.28 21.29 -25.20
C THR A 405 3.87 19.90 -25.07
N PHE A 406 3.19 19.02 -24.35
CA PHE A 406 3.61 17.63 -24.20
C PHE A 406 2.40 16.68 -24.31
N PRO A 407 2.59 15.46 -24.85
CA PRO A 407 1.55 14.45 -24.88
C PRO A 407 1.24 13.95 -23.46
N TYR A 408 -0.04 13.76 -23.13
CA TYR A 408 -0.44 13.24 -21.83
C TYR A 408 -1.75 12.47 -21.93
N ASP A 409 -1.78 11.28 -21.32
CA ASP A 409 -2.95 10.41 -21.29
C ASP A 409 -3.80 10.71 -20.03
N THR A 410 -4.82 11.54 -20.23
CA THR A 410 -5.79 11.90 -19.18
C THR A 410 -6.66 10.73 -18.73
N ILE A 411 -6.86 9.72 -19.58
CA ILE A 411 -7.68 8.56 -19.26
C ILE A 411 -6.94 7.66 -18.28
N SER A 412 -5.65 7.40 -18.50
CA SER A 412 -4.84 6.53 -17.64
C SER A 412 -4.33 7.22 -16.36
N HIS A 413 -4.03 8.52 -16.45
CA HIS A 413 -3.36 9.23 -15.36
C HIS A 413 -4.21 10.29 -14.66
N GLY A 414 -5.41 10.59 -15.15
CA GLY A 414 -6.32 11.56 -14.55
C GLY A 414 -5.86 13.00 -14.79
N THR A 415 -6.30 13.93 -13.95
CA THR A 415 -5.96 15.35 -14.04
C THR A 415 -4.63 15.65 -13.36
N PHE A 416 -4.00 16.76 -13.74
CA PHE A 416 -2.85 17.30 -13.02
C PHE A 416 -3.31 17.79 -11.64
N LEU A 417 -2.49 17.61 -10.59
CA LEU A 417 -2.72 18.19 -9.26
C LEU A 417 -1.58 19.13 -8.84
N HIS A 418 -0.34 18.80 -9.19
CA HIS A 418 0.84 19.62 -8.93
C HIS A 418 1.90 19.39 -10.02
N ALA A 419 2.76 20.37 -10.25
CA ALA A 419 3.85 20.28 -11.21
C ALA A 419 5.12 20.94 -10.65
N ALA A 420 6.02 20.18 -10.04
CA ALA A 420 7.28 20.71 -9.56
C ALA A 420 8.16 21.14 -10.75
N VAL A 421 8.87 22.27 -10.63
CA VAL A 421 9.71 22.85 -11.69
C VAL A 421 11.19 22.74 -11.34
N SER A 422 12.03 22.34 -12.31
CA SER A 422 13.47 22.24 -12.10
C SER A 422 14.13 23.60 -11.85
N PRO A 423 15.17 23.68 -10.99
CA PRO A 423 15.93 24.91 -10.74
C PRO A 423 16.81 25.31 -11.93
N THR A 424 17.09 24.37 -12.83
CA THR A 424 17.89 24.57 -14.04
C THR A 424 16.99 24.52 -15.27
N LEU A 425 17.27 25.43 -16.21
CA LEU A 425 16.63 25.47 -17.52
C LEU A 425 17.59 24.98 -18.59
N ASP A 426 17.07 24.38 -19.65
CA ASP A 426 17.86 23.99 -20.81
C ASP A 426 18.30 25.21 -21.66
N ASN A 427 19.03 24.95 -22.75
CA ASN A 427 19.47 26.01 -23.68
C ASN A 427 18.31 26.77 -24.35
N LYS A 428 17.10 26.20 -24.36
CA LYS A 428 15.87 26.80 -24.89
C LYS A 428 15.04 27.47 -23.80
N GLN A 429 15.56 27.60 -22.58
CA GLN A 429 14.86 28.14 -21.41
C GLN A 429 13.65 27.30 -20.97
N LEU A 430 13.67 25.99 -21.21
CA LEU A 430 12.61 25.05 -20.82
C LEU A 430 13.02 24.28 -19.56
N PRO A 431 12.11 24.12 -18.57
CA PRO A 431 12.37 23.32 -17.39
C PRO A 431 12.02 21.83 -17.60
N THR A 432 12.61 20.98 -16.77
CA THR A 432 12.10 19.63 -16.50
C THR A 432 10.99 19.74 -15.45
N LEU A 433 9.88 19.05 -15.67
CA LEU A 433 8.73 19.05 -14.76
C LEU A 433 8.54 17.70 -14.09
N ILE A 434 8.08 17.71 -12.83
CA ILE A 434 7.56 16.51 -12.17
C ILE A 434 6.10 16.71 -11.82
N LEU A 435 5.26 15.98 -12.54
CA LEU A 435 3.82 16.04 -12.45
C LEU A 435 3.33 15.06 -11.40
N THR A 436 2.47 15.53 -10.50
CA THR A 436 1.66 14.69 -9.61
C THR A 436 0.23 14.70 -10.12
N THR A 437 -0.36 13.53 -10.30
CA THR A 437 -1.67 13.37 -10.96
C THR A 437 -2.73 12.83 -10.01
N SER A 438 -4.01 13.03 -10.35
CA SER A 438 -5.15 12.61 -9.51
C SER A 438 -5.30 11.08 -9.39
N SER A 439 -4.79 10.33 -10.37
CA SER A 439 -4.69 8.88 -10.30
C SER A 439 -3.64 8.39 -9.30
N GLY A 440 -2.78 9.27 -8.77
CA GLY A 440 -1.68 8.93 -7.86
C GLY A 440 -0.39 8.52 -8.58
N ALA A 441 -0.19 8.97 -9.83
CA ALA A 441 1.07 8.77 -10.55
C ALA A 441 1.99 9.99 -10.38
N ILE A 442 3.30 9.74 -10.37
CA ILE A 442 4.34 10.76 -10.45
C ILE A 442 5.06 10.59 -11.80
N GLN A 443 5.14 11.66 -12.59
CA GLN A 443 5.71 11.59 -13.94
C GLN A 443 6.75 12.67 -14.15
N ARG A 444 7.88 12.31 -14.75
CA ARG A 444 8.86 13.27 -15.26
C ARG A 444 8.48 13.66 -16.68
N MET A 445 8.36 14.97 -16.94
CA MET A 445 7.97 15.51 -18.23
C MET A 445 9.00 16.52 -18.74
N GLU A 446 9.36 16.37 -20.01
CA GLU A 446 10.14 17.31 -20.82
C GLU A 446 9.47 17.45 -22.18
N LEU A 447 9.77 18.53 -22.91
CA LEU A 447 9.19 18.90 -24.22
C LEU A 447 8.65 17.72 -25.04
N ASP A 448 9.54 16.84 -25.53
CA ASP A 448 9.18 15.74 -26.44
C ASP A 448 9.52 14.34 -25.90
N ASN A 449 10.02 14.24 -24.67
CA ASN A 449 10.48 12.97 -24.10
C ASN A 449 9.90 12.77 -22.70
N PRO A 450 8.75 12.06 -22.55
CA PRO A 450 8.30 11.65 -21.23
C PRO A 450 9.38 10.77 -20.62
N GLY A 451 9.83 11.12 -19.40
CA GLY A 451 10.93 10.44 -18.75
C GLY A 451 10.47 9.12 -18.15
N TRP A 452 10.19 9.14 -16.85
CA TRP A 452 9.71 7.98 -16.10
C TRP A 452 8.32 8.24 -15.52
N VAL A 453 7.60 7.15 -15.26
CA VAL A 453 6.30 7.14 -14.59
C VAL A 453 6.36 6.21 -13.39
N ARG A 454 5.96 6.72 -12.23
CA ARG A 454 5.80 5.93 -11.00
C ARG A 454 4.34 5.87 -10.62
N GLU A 455 3.83 4.65 -10.51
CA GLU A 455 2.45 4.39 -10.12
C GLU A 455 2.34 4.22 -8.60
N GLU A 456 2.36 5.34 -7.88
CA GLU A 456 2.26 5.36 -6.40
C GLU A 456 0.85 4.99 -5.89
N SER A 457 -0.13 4.90 -6.80
CA SER A 457 -1.47 4.37 -6.52
C SER A 457 -1.47 2.90 -6.05
N LEU A 458 -0.43 2.13 -6.38
CA LEU A 458 -0.23 0.76 -5.93
C LEU A 458 -0.02 0.63 -4.40
N THR A 459 0.23 1.73 -3.70
CA THR A 459 0.28 1.76 -2.22
C THR A 459 -1.08 1.68 -1.54
N ASP A 460 -2.15 1.88 -2.32
CA ASP A 460 -3.55 1.86 -1.88
C ASP A 460 -4.31 0.69 -2.51
N ILE A 461 -3.68 -0.48 -2.65
CA ILE A 461 -4.38 -1.70 -3.09
C ILE A 461 -5.44 -2.07 -2.06
N LYS A 462 -6.71 -2.04 -2.49
CA LYS A 462 -7.86 -2.45 -1.69
C LYS A 462 -8.05 -3.97 -1.75
N VAL A 463 -7.95 -4.54 -2.95
CA VAL A 463 -8.14 -5.97 -3.19
C VAL A 463 -7.18 -6.45 -4.27
N ALA A 464 -6.62 -7.64 -4.07
CA ALA A 464 -5.82 -8.34 -5.06
C ALA A 464 -6.27 -9.80 -5.19
N ARG A 465 -6.15 -10.37 -6.38
CA ARG A 465 -6.47 -11.77 -6.68
C ARG A 465 -5.44 -12.35 -7.65
N PHE A 466 -5.04 -13.58 -7.38
CA PHE A 466 -4.31 -14.38 -8.35
C PHE A 466 -5.28 -14.95 -9.38
N VAL A 467 -4.90 -14.88 -10.65
CA VAL A 467 -5.60 -15.50 -11.78
C VAL A 467 -4.65 -16.51 -12.40
N ASP A 468 -5.13 -17.74 -12.49
CA ASP A 468 -4.41 -18.82 -13.14
C ASP A 468 -4.41 -18.62 -14.66
N LEU A 469 -3.25 -18.90 -15.27
CA LEU A 469 -3.07 -18.82 -16.72
C LEU A 469 -3.53 -20.15 -17.37
N GLY A 470 -4.02 -20.05 -18.60
CA GLY A 470 -4.45 -21.19 -19.42
C GLY A 470 -3.28 -21.97 -20.02
N GLU A 471 -3.52 -23.19 -20.48
CA GLU A 471 -2.51 -23.97 -21.22
C GLU A 471 -2.19 -23.28 -22.57
N PRO A 472 -0.98 -23.42 -23.13
CA PRO A 472 -0.70 -22.89 -24.46
C PRO A 472 -1.56 -23.58 -25.53
N GLU A 473 -1.91 -22.86 -26.60
CA GLU A 473 -2.83 -23.29 -27.70
C GLU A 473 -2.55 -24.70 -28.28
N ILE A 474 -1.31 -25.18 -28.21
CA ILE A 474 -0.91 -26.52 -28.70
C ILE A 474 -1.50 -27.65 -27.83
N GLU A 475 -1.82 -27.39 -26.56
CA GLU A 475 -2.43 -28.34 -25.61
C GLU A 475 -3.94 -28.11 -25.40
N GLU A 476 -4.46 -26.92 -25.75
CA GLU A 476 -5.89 -26.53 -25.64
C GLU A 476 -6.84 -27.36 -26.51
N VAL A 477 -6.31 -28.07 -27.51
CA VAL A 477 -7.12 -28.92 -28.40
C VAL A 477 -7.76 -30.10 -27.65
N ARG A 478 -7.42 -30.35 -26.37
CA ARG A 478 -7.95 -31.49 -25.57
C ARG A 478 -9.47 -31.61 -25.51
N GLU A 479 -10.23 -30.51 -25.43
CA GLU A 479 -11.70 -30.59 -25.48
C GLU A 479 -12.20 -30.97 -26.88
N VAL A 480 -11.56 -30.48 -27.93
CA VAL A 480 -11.83 -30.86 -29.33
C VAL A 480 -11.37 -32.31 -29.63
N LEU A 481 -10.36 -32.80 -28.91
CA LEU A 481 -9.83 -34.16 -29.02
C LEU A 481 -10.66 -35.20 -28.25
N ALA A 482 -11.54 -34.79 -27.33
CA ALA A 482 -12.40 -35.69 -26.58
C ALA A 482 -13.46 -36.37 -27.48
N GLU A 483 -13.86 -35.71 -28.57
CA GLU A 483 -14.76 -36.24 -29.60
C GLU A 483 -14.00 -36.89 -30.79
N GLU A 484 -12.66 -36.98 -30.73
CA GLU A 484 -11.84 -37.50 -31.82
C GLU A 484 -11.99 -39.03 -31.97
N SER A 485 -12.30 -39.48 -33.19
CA SER A 485 -12.32 -40.91 -33.53
C SER A 485 -10.93 -41.56 -33.39
N PHE A 486 -10.88 -42.87 -33.16
CA PHE A 486 -9.61 -43.62 -33.09
C PHE A 486 -8.71 -43.39 -34.32
N VAL A 487 -9.30 -43.30 -35.52
CA VAL A 487 -8.57 -43.07 -36.77
C VAL A 487 -8.01 -41.64 -36.84
N GLY A 488 -8.79 -40.65 -36.40
CA GLY A 488 -8.32 -39.27 -36.25
C GLY A 488 -7.09 -39.20 -35.34
N ARG A 489 -7.19 -39.83 -34.16
CA ARG A 489 -6.11 -39.91 -33.19
C ARG A 489 -4.84 -40.57 -33.75
N LEU A 490 -4.98 -41.71 -34.44
CA LEU A 490 -3.85 -42.41 -35.03
C LEU A 490 -3.17 -41.56 -36.11
N SER A 491 -3.94 -40.89 -36.96
CA SER A 491 -3.42 -40.00 -38.00
C SER A 491 -2.65 -38.82 -37.40
N ARG A 492 -3.17 -38.21 -36.33
CA ARG A 492 -2.51 -37.13 -35.59
C ARG A 492 -1.21 -37.61 -34.95
N HIS A 493 -1.20 -38.75 -34.27
CA HIS A 493 0.03 -39.29 -33.67
C HIS A 493 1.10 -39.64 -34.71
N LEU A 494 0.70 -40.16 -35.87
CA LEU A 494 1.63 -40.38 -36.99
C LEU A 494 2.16 -39.05 -37.55
N ALA A 495 1.31 -38.01 -37.64
CA ALA A 495 1.72 -36.68 -38.04
C ALA A 495 2.66 -36.00 -37.02
N GLU A 496 2.45 -36.22 -35.72
CA GLU A 496 3.31 -35.73 -34.63
C GLU A 496 4.66 -36.47 -34.56
N LEU A 497 4.74 -37.71 -35.08
CA LEU A 497 5.98 -38.49 -35.12
C LEU A 497 7.10 -37.78 -35.90
N LYS A 498 6.75 -36.90 -36.85
CA LYS A 498 7.72 -36.07 -37.58
C LYS A 498 8.54 -35.16 -36.65
N ASP A 499 7.96 -34.77 -35.50
CA ASP A 499 8.57 -33.86 -34.53
C ASP A 499 9.38 -34.63 -33.46
N LEU A 500 9.37 -35.96 -33.48
CA LEU A 500 10.07 -36.83 -32.51
C LEU A 500 11.59 -36.62 -32.47
N PRO A 501 12.32 -36.41 -33.58
CA PRO A 501 13.75 -36.10 -33.53
C PRO A 501 14.03 -34.80 -32.77
N ALA A 502 13.27 -33.75 -33.07
CA ALA A 502 13.37 -32.46 -32.38
C ALA A 502 12.99 -32.58 -30.90
N TYR A 503 11.93 -33.33 -30.59
CA TYR A 503 11.55 -33.65 -29.21
C TYR A 503 12.67 -34.37 -28.46
N SER A 504 13.32 -35.37 -29.07
CA SER A 504 14.38 -36.17 -28.44
C SER A 504 15.60 -35.31 -28.07
N VAL A 505 16.00 -34.39 -28.96
CA VAL A 505 17.06 -33.42 -28.68
C VAL A 505 16.64 -32.47 -27.55
N ARG A 506 15.40 -31.95 -27.59
CA ARG A 506 14.85 -31.10 -26.50
C ARG A 506 14.75 -31.86 -25.19
N PHE A 507 14.43 -33.15 -25.21
CA PHE A 507 14.35 -34.00 -24.03
C PHE A 507 15.72 -34.21 -23.42
N ALA A 508 16.75 -34.55 -24.21
CA ALA A 508 18.11 -34.69 -23.72
C ALA A 508 18.63 -33.37 -23.11
N LYS A 509 18.37 -32.24 -23.80
CA LYS A 509 18.71 -30.91 -23.28
C LYS A 509 17.98 -30.63 -21.96
N ARG A 510 16.66 -30.80 -21.91
CA ARG A 510 15.85 -30.66 -20.68
C ARG A 510 16.33 -31.60 -19.58
N PHE A 511 16.61 -32.86 -19.84
CA PHE A 511 17.05 -33.79 -18.81
C PHE A 511 18.38 -33.37 -18.20
N THR A 512 19.33 -32.90 -19.01
CA THR A 512 20.64 -32.43 -18.52
C THR A 512 20.58 -31.06 -17.84
N SER A 513 19.70 -30.15 -18.26
CA SER A 513 19.62 -28.77 -17.73
C SER A 513 18.48 -28.50 -16.74
N ALA A 514 17.45 -29.34 -16.66
CA ALA A 514 16.25 -29.07 -15.86
C ALA A 514 16.53 -29.17 -14.37
N SER A 515 16.38 -28.07 -13.67
CA SER A 515 16.55 -27.94 -12.23
C SER A 515 15.34 -27.16 -11.72
N TYR A 516 15.06 -27.22 -10.41
CA TYR A 516 14.09 -26.38 -9.74
C TYR A 516 14.35 -24.89 -10.04
N THR A 517 15.61 -24.43 -9.96
CA THR A 517 16.03 -23.09 -10.39
C THR A 517 15.64 -22.79 -11.85
N SER A 518 15.92 -23.69 -12.79
CA SER A 518 15.54 -23.50 -14.19
C SER A 518 14.02 -23.53 -14.43
N ALA A 519 13.26 -24.22 -13.58
CA ALA A 519 11.80 -24.28 -13.65
C ALA A 519 11.15 -22.98 -13.16
N ILE A 520 11.79 -22.26 -12.23
CA ILE A 520 11.27 -20.99 -11.69
C ILE A 520 11.70 -19.78 -12.53
N GLN A 521 12.79 -19.90 -13.28
CA GLN A 521 13.17 -18.94 -14.32
C GLN A 521 12.17 -19.01 -15.49
N VAL A 522 11.12 -18.21 -15.39
CA VAL A 522 10.06 -18.09 -16.38
C VAL A 522 10.27 -16.85 -17.24
N THR A 523 9.78 -16.90 -18.48
CA THR A 523 9.74 -15.72 -19.35
C THR A 523 8.70 -14.73 -18.83
N PRO A 524 9.02 -13.42 -18.72
CA PRO A 524 8.06 -12.43 -18.24
C PRO A 524 6.77 -12.44 -19.07
N LEU A 525 5.63 -12.23 -18.40
CA LEU A 525 4.35 -12.13 -19.08
C LEU A 525 4.30 -10.86 -19.94
N ASN A 526 3.67 -10.99 -21.09
CA ASN A 526 3.32 -9.86 -21.95
C ASN A 526 1.90 -10.08 -22.48
N THR A 527 1.28 -9.05 -23.06
CA THR A 527 -0.07 -9.09 -23.62
C THR A 527 -0.26 -10.18 -24.68
N THR A 528 0.81 -10.60 -25.36
CA THR A 528 0.80 -11.70 -26.35
C THR A 528 1.18 -13.07 -25.76
N HIS A 529 1.68 -13.11 -24.52
CA HIS A 529 2.22 -14.30 -23.88
C HIS A 529 1.61 -14.45 -22.48
N LEU A 530 0.35 -14.87 -22.46
CA LEU A 530 -0.46 -15.08 -21.25
C LEU A 530 -0.86 -16.55 -21.10
N HIS A 531 0.10 -17.46 -21.25
CA HIS A 531 -0.10 -18.88 -21.00
C HIS A 531 0.73 -19.34 -19.81
N ARG A 532 0.28 -20.43 -19.20
CA ARG A 532 0.84 -20.99 -17.98
C ARG A 532 2.18 -21.67 -18.23
N ASP A 533 3.03 -21.61 -17.22
CA ASP A 533 4.20 -22.49 -17.13
C ASP A 533 3.80 -23.93 -16.73
N GLN A 534 4.76 -24.85 -16.82
CA GLN A 534 4.54 -26.27 -16.55
C GLN A 534 4.07 -26.53 -15.11
N PHE A 535 4.57 -25.78 -14.13
CA PHE A 535 4.33 -26.01 -12.70
C PHE A 535 3.38 -24.99 -12.05
N GLY A 536 2.90 -24.01 -12.81
CA GLY A 536 1.99 -22.97 -12.33
C GLY A 536 2.65 -22.00 -11.35
N PHE A 537 3.95 -21.77 -11.50
CA PHE A 537 4.68 -20.76 -10.74
C PHE A 537 4.40 -19.34 -11.23
N GLN A 538 3.98 -19.17 -12.49
CA GLN A 538 3.65 -17.88 -13.05
C GLN A 538 2.14 -17.73 -13.14
N LYS A 539 1.64 -16.69 -12.47
CA LYS A 539 0.24 -16.28 -12.45
C LYS A 539 0.09 -14.80 -12.79
N LEU A 540 -1.12 -14.41 -13.17
CA LEU A 540 -1.46 -13.00 -13.34
C LEU A 540 -2.05 -12.46 -12.03
N LEU A 541 -1.44 -11.43 -11.45
CA LEU A 541 -1.92 -10.81 -10.23
C LEU A 541 -2.75 -9.57 -10.58
N ILE A 542 -4.06 -9.64 -10.38
CA ILE A 542 -4.95 -8.50 -10.61
C ILE A 542 -5.12 -7.74 -9.30
N ALA A 543 -4.70 -6.47 -9.28
CA ALA A 543 -4.79 -5.59 -8.13
C ALA A 543 -5.69 -4.38 -8.45
N ALA A 544 -6.62 -4.08 -7.55
CA ALA A 544 -7.48 -2.91 -7.63
C ALA A 544 -7.17 -1.94 -6.48
N THR A 545 -6.88 -0.70 -6.84
CA THR A 545 -6.65 0.39 -5.88
C THR A 545 -7.96 0.93 -5.33
N VAL A 546 -7.93 1.57 -4.16
CA VAL A 546 -9.11 2.19 -3.54
C VAL A 546 -9.83 3.13 -4.51
N LYS A 547 -9.08 3.90 -5.31
CA LYS A 547 -9.59 4.90 -6.25
C LYS A 547 -10.13 4.33 -7.58
N GLY A 548 -10.13 3.01 -7.78
CA GLY A 548 -10.68 2.39 -9.00
C GLY A 548 -9.70 2.25 -10.18
N LYS A 549 -8.40 2.39 -9.95
CA LYS A 549 -7.36 1.99 -10.92
C LYS A 549 -7.01 0.52 -10.73
N LEU A 550 -6.97 -0.23 -11.84
CA LEU A 550 -6.71 -1.65 -11.92
C LEU A 550 -5.35 -1.89 -12.56
N PHE A 551 -4.64 -2.89 -12.05
CA PHE A 551 -3.36 -3.35 -12.56
C PHE A 551 -3.37 -4.85 -12.72
N ALA A 552 -2.84 -5.33 -13.85
CA ALA A 552 -2.39 -6.70 -13.97
C ALA A 552 -0.87 -6.73 -13.85
N ILE A 553 -0.39 -7.46 -12.86
CA ILE A 553 1.02 -7.56 -12.50
C ILE A 553 1.47 -8.99 -12.77
N ASP A 554 2.60 -9.15 -13.46
CA ASP A 554 3.25 -10.44 -13.60
C ASP A 554 3.80 -10.88 -12.24
N SER A 555 3.29 -11.99 -11.72
CA SER A 555 3.74 -12.51 -10.42
C SER A 555 5.22 -12.89 -10.39
N SER A 556 5.87 -13.11 -11.55
CA SER A 556 7.28 -13.49 -11.61
C SER A 556 8.26 -12.31 -11.54
N THR A 557 7.89 -11.16 -12.12
CA THR A 557 8.77 -9.99 -12.25
C THR A 557 8.30 -8.76 -11.48
N GLY A 558 7.01 -8.70 -11.13
CA GLY A 558 6.39 -7.49 -10.57
C GLY A 558 6.10 -6.41 -11.62
N ALA A 559 6.32 -6.69 -12.91
CA ALA A 559 6.05 -5.75 -13.98
C ALA A 559 4.54 -5.65 -14.26
N THR A 560 4.07 -4.43 -14.54
CA THR A 560 2.69 -4.18 -14.97
C THR A 560 2.52 -4.62 -16.42
N VAL A 561 1.65 -5.60 -16.66
CA VAL A 561 1.26 -6.08 -18.00
C VAL A 561 0.27 -5.12 -18.65
N TRP A 562 -0.72 -4.67 -17.88
CA TRP A 562 -1.67 -3.63 -18.30
C TRP A 562 -2.23 -2.88 -17.09
N SER A 563 -2.70 -1.65 -17.32
CA SER A 563 -3.43 -0.86 -16.32
C SER A 563 -4.71 -0.25 -16.92
N ARG A 564 -5.79 -0.16 -16.14
CA ARG A 564 -7.08 0.40 -16.57
C ARG A 564 -7.73 1.19 -15.45
N ASN A 565 -8.40 2.29 -15.80
CA ASN A 565 -9.22 3.04 -14.85
C ASN A 565 -10.69 2.66 -15.03
N LEU A 566 -11.39 2.49 -13.91
CA LEU A 566 -12.84 2.22 -13.90
C LEU A 566 -13.68 3.49 -13.92
N GLY A 567 -13.11 4.60 -13.47
CA GLY A 567 -13.81 5.86 -13.34
C GLY A 567 -12.85 7.05 -13.33
N LEU A 568 -13.44 8.23 -13.41
CA LEU A 568 -12.70 9.49 -13.44
C LEU A 568 -12.07 9.81 -12.08
N THR A 569 -10.84 10.28 -12.13
CA THR A 569 -10.16 10.85 -10.97
C THR A 569 -9.93 12.34 -11.21
N SER A 570 -10.46 13.16 -10.32
CA SER A 570 -10.37 14.62 -10.38
C SER A 570 -9.64 15.18 -9.16
N GLU A 571 -9.48 16.51 -9.10
CA GLU A 571 -8.98 17.22 -7.92
C GLU A 571 -9.81 16.95 -6.66
N LYS A 572 -11.12 16.69 -6.81
CA LYS A 572 -12.02 16.38 -5.69
C LYS A 572 -11.93 14.92 -5.22
N GLY A 573 -11.13 14.09 -5.89
CA GLY A 573 -11.00 12.66 -5.64
C GLY A 573 -11.54 11.80 -6.78
N SER A 574 -11.68 10.50 -6.51
CA SER A 574 -12.24 9.53 -7.45
C SER A 574 -13.76 9.45 -7.32
N GLU A 575 -14.47 9.29 -8.44
CA GLU A 575 -15.91 8.99 -8.44
C GLU A 575 -16.22 7.56 -7.98
N LEU A 576 -15.22 6.67 -7.93
CA LEU A 576 -15.37 5.26 -7.59
C LEU A 576 -14.51 4.86 -6.39
N GLU A 577 -15.11 4.06 -5.51
CA GLU A 577 -14.45 3.37 -4.41
C GLU A 577 -14.62 1.86 -4.57
N ILE A 578 -13.51 1.11 -4.66
CA ILE A 578 -13.56 -0.35 -4.77
C ILE A 578 -14.01 -0.99 -3.46
N VAL A 579 -14.97 -1.92 -3.56
CA VAL A 579 -15.45 -2.73 -2.42
C VAL A 579 -14.72 -4.07 -2.40
N GLU A 580 -14.90 -4.89 -3.45
CA GLU A 580 -14.37 -6.25 -3.51
C GLU A 580 -14.20 -6.77 -4.95
N MET A 581 -13.45 -7.86 -5.10
CA MET A 581 -13.18 -8.52 -6.39
C MET A 581 -13.30 -10.04 -6.25
N PHE A 582 -14.01 -10.65 -7.19
CA PHE A 582 -14.28 -12.09 -7.21
C PHE A 582 -13.83 -12.71 -8.52
N ASN A 583 -13.19 -13.87 -8.43
CA ASN A 583 -12.94 -14.70 -9.60
C ASN A 583 -14.20 -15.51 -9.93
N VAL A 584 -14.81 -15.18 -11.07
CA VAL A 584 -16.11 -15.77 -11.48
C VAL A 584 -15.97 -16.83 -12.56
N ARG A 585 -14.82 -16.87 -13.25
CA ARG A 585 -14.52 -17.89 -14.24
C ARG A 585 -13.01 -18.02 -14.37
N ASP A 586 -12.51 -19.22 -14.15
CA ASP A 586 -11.10 -19.55 -14.31
C ASP A 586 -10.72 -19.70 -15.78
N GLY A 587 -9.41 -19.61 -16.05
CA GLY A 587 -8.84 -19.75 -17.40
C GLY A 587 -8.68 -21.20 -17.88
N GLU A 588 -9.17 -22.19 -17.14
CA GLU A 588 -9.06 -23.60 -17.50
C GLU A 588 -9.93 -23.95 -18.72
N GLY A 589 -9.42 -24.84 -19.59
CA GLY A 589 -10.13 -25.30 -20.79
C GLY A 589 -10.17 -24.29 -21.94
N GLY A 590 -9.19 -23.38 -22.04
CA GLY A 590 -9.10 -22.40 -23.13
C GLY A 590 -10.12 -21.25 -23.05
N ARG A 591 -10.79 -21.09 -21.91
CA ARG A 591 -11.73 -19.98 -21.68
C ARG A 591 -10.99 -18.76 -21.16
N GLU A 592 -11.44 -17.58 -21.55
CA GLU A 592 -10.89 -16.34 -20.99
C GLU A 592 -11.28 -16.19 -19.51
N PRO A 593 -10.32 -15.97 -18.59
CA PRO A 593 -10.63 -15.77 -17.18
C PRO A 593 -11.36 -14.45 -16.97
N MET A 594 -12.40 -14.49 -16.14
CA MET A 594 -13.25 -13.34 -15.85
C MET A 594 -13.31 -13.06 -14.35
N LEU A 595 -13.26 -11.77 -14.03
CA LEU A 595 -13.39 -11.24 -12.69
C LEU A 595 -14.62 -10.33 -12.60
N THR A 596 -15.30 -10.35 -11.46
CA THR A 596 -16.30 -9.34 -11.11
C THR A 596 -15.70 -8.37 -10.11
N ILE A 597 -15.85 -7.07 -10.38
CA ILE A 597 -15.43 -6.00 -9.48
C ILE A 597 -16.68 -5.28 -8.98
N LEU A 598 -16.81 -5.18 -7.66
CA LEU A 598 -17.86 -4.42 -7.00
C LEU A 598 -17.28 -3.09 -6.51
N ALA A 599 -17.95 -1.99 -6.86
CA ALA A 599 -17.54 -0.65 -6.47
C ALA A 599 -18.74 0.21 -6.06
N THR A 600 -18.47 1.23 -5.25
CA THR A 600 -19.42 2.29 -4.94
C THR A 600 -19.11 3.49 -5.82
N LYS A 601 -20.09 3.94 -6.61
CA LYS A 601 -20.00 5.15 -7.42
C LYS A 601 -20.69 6.30 -6.71
N SER A 602 -19.95 7.38 -6.47
CA SER A 602 -20.43 8.61 -5.85
C SER A 602 -20.30 9.76 -6.85
N VAL A 603 -21.43 10.21 -7.39
CA VAL A 603 -21.51 11.36 -8.30
C VAL A 603 -22.48 12.37 -7.70
N ASP A 604 -21.99 13.59 -7.52
CA ASP A 604 -22.66 14.66 -6.76
C ASP A 604 -23.02 14.18 -5.33
N ASP A 605 -24.31 14.00 -5.04
CA ASP A 605 -24.81 13.46 -3.77
C ASP A 605 -25.40 12.04 -3.92
N SER A 606 -25.36 11.46 -5.12
CA SER A 606 -25.90 10.13 -5.38
C SER A 606 -24.82 9.07 -5.16
N VAL A 607 -25.07 8.19 -4.19
CA VAL A 607 -24.24 7.01 -3.94
C VAL A 607 -24.95 5.79 -4.49
N THR A 608 -24.29 5.04 -5.36
CA THR A 608 -24.83 3.83 -5.98
C THR A 608 -23.80 2.71 -5.96
N THR A 609 -24.27 1.47 -5.86
CA THR A 609 -23.40 0.28 -5.99
C THR A 609 -23.42 -0.19 -7.44
N VAL A 610 -22.23 -0.34 -8.03
CA VAL A 610 -22.01 -0.73 -9.43
C VAL A 610 -21.11 -1.96 -9.51
N ALA A 611 -21.36 -2.81 -10.50
CA ALA A 611 -20.56 -4.01 -10.76
C ALA A 611 -20.01 -4.01 -12.19
N TYR A 612 -18.79 -4.53 -12.33
CA TYR A 612 -18.06 -4.63 -13.60
C TYR A 612 -17.65 -6.07 -13.86
N TYR A 613 -17.63 -6.45 -15.15
CA TYR A 613 -16.99 -7.66 -15.60
C TYR A 613 -15.68 -7.34 -16.32
N LEU A 614 -14.60 -7.91 -15.81
CA LEU A 614 -13.25 -7.71 -16.32
C LEU A 614 -12.74 -9.01 -16.93
N ASN A 615 -12.26 -8.96 -18.18
CA ASN A 615 -11.38 -10.00 -18.70
C ASN A 615 -9.97 -9.78 -18.12
N ALA A 616 -9.47 -10.76 -17.38
CA ALA A 616 -8.21 -10.61 -16.65
C ALA A 616 -6.99 -10.51 -17.57
N TYR A 617 -7.01 -11.13 -18.75
CA TYR A 617 -5.89 -11.12 -19.68
C TYR A 617 -5.76 -9.79 -20.42
N THR A 618 -6.87 -9.24 -20.91
CA THR A 618 -6.85 -8.03 -21.75
C THR A 618 -7.07 -6.74 -20.98
N GLY A 619 -7.62 -6.84 -19.76
CA GLY A 619 -8.08 -5.71 -18.99
C GLY A 619 -9.36 -5.07 -19.54
N ILE A 620 -9.99 -5.65 -20.57
CA ILE A 620 -11.20 -5.11 -21.17
C ILE A 620 -12.37 -5.36 -20.24
N ILE A 621 -13.19 -4.34 -20.06
CA ILE A 621 -14.39 -4.40 -19.25
C ILE A 621 -15.60 -4.56 -20.16
N SER A 622 -16.42 -5.55 -19.85
CA SER A 622 -17.64 -5.81 -20.60
C SER A 622 -18.74 -4.81 -20.23
N GLY A 623 -19.44 -4.28 -21.24
CA GLY A 623 -20.59 -3.41 -21.04
C GLY A 623 -20.51 -2.12 -21.83
N GLU A 624 -21.37 -1.18 -21.47
CA GLU A 624 -21.40 0.15 -22.06
C GLU A 624 -20.24 1.01 -21.55
N VAL A 625 -19.75 1.84 -22.45
CA VAL A 625 -18.65 2.76 -22.23
C VAL A 625 -19.19 4.17 -22.46
N ASP A 626 -18.76 5.13 -21.66
CA ASP A 626 -19.11 6.52 -21.84
C ASP A 626 -18.57 7.04 -23.19
N PRO A 627 -19.41 7.67 -24.03
CA PRO A 627 -19.03 8.08 -25.38
C PRO A 627 -17.98 9.20 -25.42
N ASN A 628 -17.79 9.95 -24.32
CA ASN A 628 -16.86 11.08 -24.29
C ASN A 628 -15.47 10.66 -23.80
N ASN A 629 -15.40 9.96 -22.68
CA ASN A 629 -14.13 9.63 -22.01
C ASN A 629 -13.69 8.17 -22.23
N HIS A 630 -14.50 7.34 -22.89
CA HIS A 630 -14.22 5.94 -23.17
C HIS A 630 -13.98 5.08 -21.90
N LEU A 631 -14.48 5.51 -20.74
CA LEU A 631 -14.43 4.77 -19.49
C LEU A 631 -15.68 3.89 -19.32
N PRO A 632 -15.56 2.74 -18.64
CA PRO A 632 -16.66 1.81 -18.44
C PRO A 632 -17.70 2.38 -17.47
N LEU A 633 -18.98 2.35 -17.83
CA LEU A 633 -20.05 2.83 -16.95
C LEU A 633 -20.36 1.84 -15.82
N GLY A 634 -20.17 0.55 -16.06
CA GLY A 634 -20.56 -0.52 -15.14
C GLY A 634 -22.07 -0.72 -15.08
N LYS A 635 -22.50 -1.78 -14.41
CA LYS A 635 -23.93 -2.05 -14.20
C LYS A 635 -24.33 -1.61 -12.80
N THR A 636 -25.21 -0.62 -12.70
CA THR A 636 -25.81 -0.21 -11.42
C THR A 636 -26.70 -1.32 -10.88
N LEU A 637 -26.48 -1.71 -9.62
CA LEU A 637 -27.29 -2.72 -8.92
C LEU A 637 -28.40 -2.05 -8.10
N PHE A 638 -28.04 -1.09 -7.24
CA PHE A 638 -28.98 -0.36 -6.38
C PHE A 638 -28.37 0.96 -5.87
N LYS A 639 -29.22 1.81 -5.28
CA LYS A 639 -28.79 3.05 -4.60
C LYS A 639 -28.30 2.74 -3.17
N GLY A 640 -27.22 3.39 -2.75
CA GLY A 640 -26.56 3.16 -1.47
C GLY A 640 -25.32 2.26 -1.59
N LYS A 641 -24.68 2.00 -0.44
CA LYS A 641 -23.48 1.15 -0.32
C LYS A 641 -23.88 -0.31 -0.07
N SER A 642 -23.13 -1.25 -0.63
CA SER A 642 -23.28 -2.69 -0.34
C SER A 642 -22.82 -3.02 1.09
N GLN A 643 -23.55 -3.89 1.78
CA GLN A 643 -23.14 -4.41 3.09
C GLN A 643 -22.25 -5.66 2.99
N ASN A 644 -22.55 -6.55 2.03
CA ASN A 644 -21.83 -7.81 1.85
C ASN A 644 -22.00 -8.32 0.40
N ALA A 645 -21.08 -9.16 -0.07
CA ALA A 645 -21.16 -9.83 -1.37
C ALA A 645 -20.50 -11.21 -1.33
N PHE A 646 -21.04 -12.18 -2.08
CA PHE A 646 -20.51 -13.54 -2.14
C PHE A 646 -20.93 -14.25 -3.43
N LEU A 647 -20.14 -15.25 -3.85
CA LEU A 647 -20.42 -16.03 -5.05
C LEU A 647 -21.52 -17.07 -4.81
N LEU A 648 -22.46 -17.15 -5.75
CA LEU A 648 -23.51 -18.16 -5.77
C LEU A 648 -23.05 -19.41 -6.55
N PRO A 649 -23.59 -20.60 -6.22
CA PRO A 649 -23.29 -21.85 -6.93
C PRO A 649 -24.04 -21.95 -8.28
N PHE A 650 -24.25 -20.83 -8.96
CA PHE A 650 -24.97 -20.77 -10.22
C PHE A 650 -24.12 -20.11 -11.29
N GLU A 651 -24.16 -20.67 -12.50
CA GLU A 651 -23.63 -20.03 -13.68
C GLU A 651 -24.68 -19.14 -14.36
N ASN A 652 -24.23 -17.98 -14.83
CA ASN A 652 -25.06 -17.07 -15.55
C ASN A 652 -25.53 -17.67 -16.90
N CYS A 653 -26.77 -17.35 -17.27
CA CYS A 653 -27.44 -17.78 -18.49
C CYS A 653 -26.57 -17.65 -19.76
N HIS A 654 -25.87 -16.51 -19.90
CA HIS A 654 -25.14 -16.15 -21.12
C HIS A 654 -23.63 -16.23 -20.93
N SER A 655 -23.10 -15.54 -19.92
CA SER A 655 -21.65 -15.41 -19.72
C SER A 655 -20.99 -16.69 -19.21
N LYS A 656 -21.77 -17.67 -18.71
CA LYS A 656 -21.27 -18.89 -18.04
C LYS A 656 -20.32 -18.61 -16.87
N ALA A 657 -20.29 -17.37 -16.38
CA ALA A 657 -19.55 -16.98 -15.19
C ALA A 657 -20.42 -17.22 -13.95
N LYS A 658 -19.78 -17.48 -12.80
CA LYS A 658 -20.46 -17.58 -11.51
C LYS A 658 -21.19 -16.27 -11.19
N VAL A 659 -22.40 -16.36 -10.65
CA VAL A 659 -23.22 -15.19 -10.31
C VAL A 659 -22.86 -14.69 -8.92
N LEU A 660 -22.73 -13.38 -8.77
CA LEU A 660 -22.50 -12.71 -7.50
C LEU A 660 -23.84 -12.33 -6.84
N ALA A 661 -23.98 -12.61 -5.54
CA ALA A 661 -25.00 -12.01 -4.69
C ALA A 661 -24.43 -10.77 -3.99
N VAL A 662 -25.18 -9.67 -3.99
CA VAL A 662 -24.81 -8.40 -3.35
C VAL A 662 -25.95 -7.92 -2.48
N ILE A 663 -25.65 -7.62 -1.22
CA ILE A 663 -26.65 -7.21 -0.23
C ILE A 663 -26.64 -5.69 -0.08
N ASP A 664 -27.83 -5.08 -0.18
CA ASP A 664 -28.00 -3.65 0.00
C ASP A 664 -28.16 -3.23 1.47
N SER A 665 -28.26 -1.92 1.71
CA SER A 665 -28.44 -1.38 3.06
C SER A 665 -29.81 -1.68 3.69
N SER A 666 -30.80 -2.05 2.88
CA SER A 666 -32.13 -2.52 3.31
C SER A 666 -32.18 -4.04 3.53
N GLU A 667 -31.00 -4.67 3.55
CA GLU A 667 -30.80 -6.11 3.70
C GLU A 667 -31.33 -6.93 2.53
N SER A 668 -31.71 -6.34 1.39
CA SER A 668 -32.20 -7.09 0.22
C SER A 668 -31.04 -7.65 -0.63
N LEU A 669 -31.21 -8.87 -1.13
CA LEU A 669 -30.22 -9.57 -1.96
C LEU A 669 -30.45 -9.28 -3.45
N HIS A 670 -29.44 -8.76 -4.12
CA HIS A 670 -29.41 -8.53 -5.56
C HIS A 670 -28.44 -9.48 -6.24
N ILE A 671 -28.69 -9.85 -7.49
CA ILE A 671 -27.82 -10.75 -8.26
C ILE A 671 -27.16 -10.04 -9.42
N PHE A 672 -25.87 -10.32 -9.63
CA PHE A 672 -25.11 -9.81 -10.76
C PHE A 672 -24.33 -10.94 -11.45
N PRO A 673 -24.51 -11.13 -12.77
CA PRO A 673 -25.49 -10.49 -13.64
C PRO A 673 -26.89 -11.10 -13.47
N PRO A 674 -27.95 -10.34 -13.77
CA PRO A 674 -29.31 -10.83 -13.68
C PRO A 674 -29.56 -11.98 -14.67
N CYS A 675 -30.21 -13.05 -14.20
CA CYS A 675 -30.58 -14.21 -15.01
C CYS A 675 -31.80 -14.88 -14.40
N LYS A 676 -32.89 -14.99 -15.19
CA LYS A 676 -34.17 -15.55 -14.72
C LYS A 676 -34.07 -17.00 -14.24
N LYS A 677 -33.18 -17.78 -14.86
CA LYS A 677 -32.90 -19.17 -14.43
C LYS A 677 -32.27 -19.20 -13.05
N VAL A 678 -31.35 -18.28 -12.77
CA VAL A 678 -30.68 -18.17 -11.47
C VAL A 678 -31.65 -17.65 -10.42
N SER A 679 -32.51 -16.68 -10.75
CA SER A 679 -33.52 -16.22 -9.79
C SER A 679 -34.50 -17.33 -9.41
N ALA A 680 -34.92 -18.18 -10.35
CA ALA A 680 -35.76 -19.34 -10.06
C ALA A 680 -35.02 -20.38 -9.19
N GLY A 681 -33.74 -20.63 -9.49
CA GLY A 681 -32.89 -21.51 -8.68
C GLY A 681 -32.70 -21.02 -7.24
N ILE A 682 -32.50 -19.71 -7.05
CA ILE A 682 -32.39 -19.11 -5.70
C ILE A 682 -33.69 -19.31 -4.91
N GLN A 683 -34.86 -19.19 -5.55
CA GLN A 683 -36.14 -19.45 -4.87
C GLN A 683 -36.25 -20.91 -4.41
N GLU A 684 -35.81 -21.85 -5.25
CA GLU A 684 -35.80 -23.28 -4.94
C GLU A 684 -34.87 -23.62 -3.76
N ILE A 685 -33.73 -22.94 -3.66
CA ILE A 685 -32.74 -23.16 -2.57
C ILE A 685 -32.78 -22.09 -1.49
N SER A 686 -33.85 -21.29 -1.41
CA SER A 686 -33.94 -20.14 -0.51
C SER A 686 -33.68 -20.50 0.96
N ASN A 687 -34.23 -21.63 1.41
CA ASN A 687 -34.03 -22.18 2.75
C ASN A 687 -32.64 -22.84 2.98
N LYS A 688 -31.75 -22.82 1.98
CA LYS A 688 -30.38 -23.35 2.04
C LYS A 688 -29.33 -22.28 1.78
N LEU A 689 -29.74 -21.05 1.48
CA LEU A 689 -28.83 -19.94 1.18
C LEU A 689 -28.78 -18.99 2.38
N PHE A 690 -27.68 -19.05 3.13
CA PHE A 690 -27.46 -18.23 4.32
C PHE A 690 -26.40 -17.17 4.06
N TYR A 691 -26.60 -15.99 4.63
CA TYR A 691 -25.62 -14.92 4.62
C TYR A 691 -25.79 -14.04 5.86
N THR A 692 -24.73 -13.32 6.20
CA THR A 692 -24.72 -12.46 7.38
C THR A 692 -24.63 -11.00 7.03
N THR A 693 -25.32 -10.16 7.78
CA THR A 693 -25.18 -8.71 7.78
C THR A 693 -24.88 -8.20 9.18
N GLN A 694 -24.31 -7.00 9.24
CA GLN A 694 -23.97 -6.35 10.51
C GLN A 694 -24.64 -4.99 10.56
N THR A 695 -25.47 -4.76 11.57
CA THR A 695 -26.07 -3.45 11.83
C THR A 695 -25.33 -2.80 13.00
N LYS A 696 -24.84 -1.58 12.80
CA LYS A 696 -24.25 -0.76 13.87
C LYS A 696 -25.32 0.19 14.41
N SER A 697 -25.69 0.03 15.68
CA SER A 697 -26.45 1.03 16.44
C SER A 697 -25.49 1.93 17.22
N ILE A 698 -26.01 2.97 17.86
CA ILE A 698 -25.21 3.92 18.67
C ILE A 698 -24.52 3.19 19.83
N ASP A 699 -25.20 2.23 20.45
CA ASP A 699 -24.71 1.55 21.67
C ASP A 699 -24.14 0.15 21.41
N ASN A 700 -24.75 -0.60 20.47
CA ASN A 700 -24.43 -2.01 20.24
C ASN A 700 -24.29 -2.33 18.74
N VAL A 701 -23.45 -3.33 18.45
CA VAL A 701 -23.38 -3.99 17.14
C VAL A 701 -24.22 -5.26 17.16
N ILE A 702 -25.05 -5.46 16.15
CA ILE A 702 -25.86 -6.68 15.99
C ILE A 702 -25.42 -7.40 14.71
N LEU A 703 -25.04 -8.68 14.86
CA LEU A 703 -24.83 -9.59 13.74
C LEU A 703 -26.14 -10.32 13.45
N LYS A 704 -26.57 -10.35 12.20
CA LYS A 704 -27.79 -11.04 11.77
C LYS A 704 -27.43 -12.09 10.73
N GLY A 705 -28.03 -13.27 10.82
CA GLY A 705 -28.06 -14.26 9.77
C GLY A 705 -29.39 -14.26 9.07
N LEU A 706 -29.36 -14.24 7.73
CA LEU A 706 -30.54 -14.09 6.89
C LEU A 706 -30.58 -15.14 5.78
N ILE A 707 -31.79 -15.39 5.28
CA ILE A 707 -32.06 -16.13 4.06
C ILE A 707 -32.81 -15.25 3.05
N PRO A 708 -32.69 -15.49 1.74
CA PRO A 708 -33.54 -14.83 0.76
C PRO A 708 -34.98 -15.31 0.89
N SER A 709 -35.93 -14.41 0.69
CA SER A 709 -37.37 -14.65 0.71
C SER A 709 -37.97 -14.39 -0.69
N ALA A 710 -39.21 -13.88 -0.77
CA ALA A 710 -39.88 -13.58 -2.04
C ALA A 710 -39.09 -12.57 -2.89
N ALA A 711 -39.16 -12.77 -4.22
CA ALA A 711 -38.62 -11.80 -5.18
C ALA A 711 -39.38 -10.47 -5.09
N SER A 712 -38.63 -9.38 -5.01
CA SER A 712 -39.11 -8.01 -5.11
C SER A 712 -39.43 -7.64 -6.57
N GLN A 713 -40.27 -6.61 -6.75
CA GLN A 713 -40.60 -6.08 -8.08
C GLN A 713 -39.37 -5.51 -8.82
N ASP A 714 -38.34 -5.07 -8.07
CA ASP A 714 -37.10 -4.51 -8.61
C ASP A 714 -36.06 -5.57 -9.04
N GLY A 715 -36.40 -6.86 -8.95
CA GLY A 715 -35.52 -7.97 -9.35
C GLY A 715 -34.54 -8.47 -8.28
N GLY A 716 -34.52 -7.86 -7.09
CA GLY A 716 -33.85 -8.38 -5.89
C GLY A 716 -34.76 -9.33 -5.08
N PHE A 717 -34.23 -9.91 -4.01
CA PHE A 717 -34.95 -10.76 -3.05
C PHE A 717 -34.97 -10.04 -1.70
N LYS A 718 -36.16 -9.93 -1.08
CA LYS A 718 -36.22 -9.50 0.31
C LYS A 718 -35.61 -10.57 1.20
N SER A 719 -35.24 -10.21 2.42
CA SER A 719 -34.50 -11.12 3.30
C SER A 719 -35.26 -11.36 4.59
N GLU A 720 -35.19 -12.59 5.09
CA GLU A 720 -35.79 -12.98 6.36
C GLU A 720 -34.68 -13.29 7.36
N ILE A 721 -34.81 -12.77 8.58
CA ILE A 721 -33.83 -12.98 9.66
C ILE A 721 -34.07 -14.35 10.27
N VAL A 722 -33.05 -15.20 10.25
CA VAL A 722 -33.06 -16.53 10.87
C VAL A 722 -32.59 -16.46 12.32
N TRP A 723 -31.53 -15.71 12.56
CA TRP A 723 -30.92 -15.55 13.87
C TRP A 723 -30.27 -14.17 13.99
N GLN A 724 -30.09 -13.69 15.21
CA GLN A 724 -29.37 -12.46 15.49
C GLN A 724 -28.62 -12.59 16.81
N ILE A 725 -27.41 -12.03 16.85
CA ILE A 725 -26.54 -12.01 18.02
C ILE A 725 -26.21 -10.54 18.30
N PRO A 726 -26.73 -9.97 19.39
CA PRO A 726 -26.26 -8.68 19.88
C PRO A 726 -24.91 -8.87 20.58
N PHE A 727 -23.92 -8.10 20.17
CA PHE A 727 -22.68 -7.97 20.95
C PHE A 727 -22.92 -7.11 22.20
N GLY A 728 -22.00 -7.19 23.16
CA GLY A 728 -22.09 -6.47 24.44
C GLY A 728 -22.12 -4.95 24.29
N GLU A 729 -22.50 -4.26 25.37
CA GLU A 729 -22.58 -2.79 25.38
C GLU A 729 -21.22 -2.15 25.05
N ASN A 730 -21.20 -1.23 24.09
CA ASN A 730 -19.99 -0.57 23.56
C ASN A 730 -18.97 -1.52 22.90
N GLU A 731 -19.34 -2.77 22.61
CA GLU A 731 -18.47 -3.70 21.90
C GLU A 731 -18.41 -3.35 20.41
N ILE A 732 -17.22 -3.01 19.92
CA ILE A 732 -16.97 -2.64 18.53
C ILE A 732 -16.31 -3.80 17.78
N THR A 733 -16.74 -4.06 16.55
CA THR A 733 -16.08 -5.06 15.69
C THR A 733 -14.80 -4.51 15.08
N ILE A 734 -13.70 -5.23 15.24
CA ILE A 734 -12.39 -4.94 14.62
C ILE A 734 -12.30 -5.65 13.26
N GLU A 735 -12.40 -6.98 13.26
CA GLU A 735 -12.37 -7.80 12.05
C GLU A 735 -13.58 -8.73 11.99
N ASN A 736 -14.12 -8.93 10.79
CA ASN A 736 -15.17 -9.88 10.49
C ASN A 736 -14.79 -10.59 9.18
N LYS A 737 -14.45 -11.88 9.25
CA LYS A 737 -13.89 -12.64 8.11
C LYS A 737 -14.56 -14.02 8.01
N PRO A 738 -15.06 -14.44 6.84
CA PRO A 738 -15.45 -15.83 6.62
C PRO A 738 -14.20 -16.73 6.56
N VAL A 739 -14.32 -17.96 7.03
CA VAL A 739 -13.26 -18.97 6.90
C VAL A 739 -13.27 -19.50 5.47
N ILE A 740 -12.16 -19.36 4.76
CA ILE A 740 -12.01 -19.90 3.41
C ILE A 740 -11.68 -21.39 3.53
N PHE A 741 -12.60 -22.24 3.07
CA PHE A 741 -12.39 -23.68 3.03
C PHE A 741 -11.59 -24.05 1.77
N ASP A 742 -10.35 -24.47 1.98
CA ASP A 742 -9.41 -24.87 0.92
C ASP A 742 -9.41 -26.41 0.76
N SER A 743 -8.69 -26.93 -0.24
CA SER A 743 -8.50 -28.37 -0.42
C SER A 743 -7.97 -29.01 0.87
N LEU A 744 -8.52 -30.19 1.21
CA LEU A 744 -8.21 -30.90 2.45
C LEU A 744 -7.79 -32.34 2.15
N ALA A 745 -6.59 -32.73 2.57
CA ALA A 745 -6.11 -34.10 2.40
C ALA A 745 -6.57 -35.06 3.52
N SER A 746 -6.76 -34.56 4.75
CA SER A 746 -7.13 -35.39 5.90
C SER A 746 -8.19 -34.76 6.80
N TYR A 747 -9.25 -35.53 7.05
CA TYR A 747 -10.38 -35.22 7.94
C TYR A 747 -10.09 -35.46 9.42
N GLY A 748 -9.00 -36.15 9.75
CA GLY A 748 -8.67 -36.48 11.14
C GLY A 748 -7.17 -36.59 11.37
N ARG A 749 -6.78 -36.64 12.64
CA ARG A 749 -5.40 -36.81 13.07
C ARG A 749 -5.29 -38.13 13.83
N VAL A 750 -4.35 -38.98 13.42
CA VAL A 750 -4.08 -40.25 14.10
C VAL A 750 -3.24 -39.96 15.35
N LEU A 751 -3.69 -40.48 16.49
CA LEU A 751 -3.03 -40.35 17.79
C LEU A 751 -2.03 -41.49 18.04
N GLY A 752 -1.19 -41.35 19.06
CA GLY A 752 -0.19 -42.37 19.41
C GLY A 752 -0.80 -43.73 19.80
N ASP A 753 -2.04 -43.77 20.27
CA ASP A 753 -2.77 -45.03 20.53
C ASP A 753 -3.46 -45.62 19.28
N LYS A 754 -3.20 -45.05 18.10
CA LYS A 754 -3.82 -45.37 16.80
C LYS A 754 -5.31 -45.04 16.72
N SER A 755 -5.86 -44.32 17.71
CA SER A 755 -7.19 -43.72 17.56
C SER A 755 -7.12 -42.50 16.63
N THR A 756 -8.28 -42.04 16.17
CA THR A 756 -8.38 -40.89 15.26
C THR A 756 -9.16 -39.78 15.92
N LEU A 757 -8.54 -38.61 16.03
CA LEU A 757 -9.19 -37.37 16.43
C LEU A 757 -9.74 -36.67 15.19
N TYR A 758 -11.06 -36.61 15.04
CA TYR A 758 -11.71 -36.02 13.87
C TYR A 758 -11.75 -34.50 13.99
N LYS A 759 -11.31 -33.81 12.93
CA LYS A 759 -11.29 -32.34 12.89
C LYS A 759 -12.71 -31.83 12.71
N TYR A 760 -13.10 -30.82 13.49
CA TYR A 760 -14.35 -30.12 13.23
C TYR A 760 -14.18 -29.20 12.01
N LEU A 761 -14.86 -29.54 10.92
CA LEU A 761 -14.72 -28.88 9.61
C LEU A 761 -16.07 -28.35 9.14
N ASN A 762 -16.20 -27.03 9.15
CA ASN A 762 -17.42 -26.36 8.72
C ASN A 762 -17.06 -25.18 7.80
N PRO A 763 -17.52 -25.19 6.53
CA PRO A 763 -17.24 -24.12 5.57
C PRO A 763 -18.01 -22.82 5.84
N HIS A 764 -18.97 -22.85 6.78
CA HIS A 764 -19.80 -21.71 7.16
C HIS A 764 -19.32 -21.02 8.44
N LEU A 765 -18.08 -21.27 8.86
CA LEU A 765 -17.52 -20.56 10.00
C LEU A 765 -17.14 -19.13 9.63
N GLN A 766 -17.39 -18.23 10.59
CA GLN A 766 -17.07 -16.82 10.51
C GLN A 766 -16.34 -16.41 11.77
N ILE A 767 -15.22 -15.71 11.60
CA ILE A 767 -14.41 -15.22 12.69
C ILE A 767 -14.72 -13.76 12.92
N ILE A 768 -14.96 -13.41 14.17
CA ILE A 768 -15.25 -12.04 14.57
C ILE A 768 -14.33 -11.69 15.74
N SER A 769 -13.60 -10.58 15.59
CA SER A 769 -12.85 -9.99 16.69
C SER A 769 -13.47 -8.67 17.09
N THR A 770 -13.54 -8.42 18.38
CA THR A 770 -14.17 -7.24 18.96
C THR A 770 -13.30 -6.61 20.04
N LEU A 771 -13.58 -5.34 20.33
CA LEU A 771 -12.96 -4.58 21.41
C LEU A 771 -14.05 -3.86 22.21
N THR A 772 -13.95 -3.89 23.54
CA THR A 772 -14.75 -3.03 24.42
C THR A 772 -13.83 -1.93 24.96
N PRO A 773 -13.97 -0.66 24.55
CA PRO A 773 -13.08 0.43 24.97
C PRO A 773 -13.32 0.82 26.43
N ASN A 774 -12.25 1.20 27.14
CA ASN A 774 -12.31 1.61 28.55
C ASN A 774 -13.00 2.98 28.75
N ILE A 775 -12.94 3.87 27.76
CA ILE A 775 -13.54 5.22 27.82
C ILE A 775 -14.75 5.29 26.90
N LYS A 776 -15.93 5.58 27.46
CA LYS A 776 -17.18 5.73 26.71
C LYS A 776 -17.07 6.87 25.69
N GLY A 777 -17.46 6.62 24.44
CA GLY A 777 -17.50 7.62 23.36
C GLY A 777 -16.16 7.96 22.69
N SER A 778 -15.05 7.27 23.05
CA SER A 778 -13.76 7.48 22.40
C SER A 778 -13.71 6.81 21.02
N SER A 779 -13.14 7.49 20.02
CA SER A 779 -12.92 6.92 18.70
C SER A 779 -11.99 5.70 18.75
N VAL A 780 -12.23 4.73 17.86
CA VAL A 780 -11.47 3.47 17.73
C VAL A 780 -9.97 3.66 17.51
N SER A 781 -9.47 4.84 17.17
CA SER A 781 -8.06 5.08 16.85
C SER A 781 -7.12 5.27 18.05
N SER A 782 -7.63 5.52 19.28
CA SER A 782 -6.78 5.91 20.42
C SER A 782 -7.18 5.30 21.77
N SER A 783 -8.02 4.27 21.80
CA SER A 783 -8.52 3.64 23.03
C SER A 783 -7.82 2.32 23.35
N SER A 784 -7.59 2.01 24.62
CA SER A 784 -7.32 0.63 25.07
C SER A 784 -8.62 -0.01 25.55
N GLY A 785 -8.71 -1.33 25.43
CA GLY A 785 -9.92 -2.05 25.81
C GLY A 785 -9.73 -3.56 25.94
N ILE A 786 -10.80 -4.25 26.31
CA ILE A 786 -10.84 -5.71 26.43
C ILE A 786 -11.19 -6.31 25.07
N GLY A 787 -10.34 -7.19 24.54
CA GLY A 787 -10.58 -7.87 23.27
C GLY A 787 -11.31 -9.19 23.42
N ARG A 788 -12.19 -9.53 22.47
CA ARG A 788 -12.80 -10.87 22.38
C ARG A 788 -12.67 -11.44 20.97
N VAL A 789 -12.58 -12.76 20.89
CA VAL A 789 -12.58 -13.52 19.63
C VAL A 789 -13.73 -14.51 19.65
N TYR A 790 -14.54 -14.47 18.60
CA TYR A 790 -15.67 -15.36 18.37
C TYR A 790 -15.44 -16.16 17.08
N VAL A 791 -15.76 -17.44 17.13
CA VAL A 791 -15.98 -18.28 15.94
C VAL A 791 -17.45 -18.66 15.94
N ILE A 792 -18.19 -18.21 14.93
CA ILE A 792 -19.63 -18.35 14.84
C ILE A 792 -19.96 -19.11 13.56
N ASP A 793 -20.96 -19.98 13.63
CA ASP A 793 -21.55 -20.59 12.44
C ASP A 793 -22.53 -19.60 11.79
N SER A 794 -22.25 -19.21 10.55
CA SER A 794 -23.02 -18.20 9.81
C SER A 794 -24.42 -18.67 9.41
N THR A 795 -24.73 -19.98 9.51
CA THR A 795 -26.04 -20.53 9.11
C THR A 795 -27.05 -20.53 10.25
N ASN A 796 -26.63 -20.84 11.48
CA ASN A 796 -27.52 -20.97 12.65
C ASN A 796 -27.19 -20.01 13.80
N GLY A 797 -26.08 -19.25 13.75
CA GLY A 797 -25.67 -18.31 14.79
C GLY A 797 -25.07 -18.97 16.02
N LYS A 798 -24.76 -20.27 16.00
CA LYS A 798 -24.13 -20.96 17.12
C LYS A 798 -22.70 -20.45 17.30
N ILE A 799 -22.39 -19.98 18.50
CA ILE A 799 -21.02 -19.63 18.89
C ILE A 799 -20.28 -20.94 19.15
N ILE A 800 -19.33 -21.27 18.27
CA ILE A 800 -18.50 -22.48 18.35
C ILE A 800 -17.38 -22.30 19.36
N TYR A 801 -16.79 -21.11 19.38
CA TYR A 801 -15.72 -20.75 20.28
C TYR A 801 -15.79 -19.28 20.64
N GLN A 802 -15.57 -18.97 21.91
CA GLN A 802 -15.47 -17.61 22.42
C GLN A 802 -14.35 -17.55 23.43
N THR A 803 -13.52 -16.52 23.35
CA THR A 803 -12.49 -16.25 24.33
C THR A 803 -12.37 -14.76 24.58
N GLU A 804 -12.17 -14.39 25.84
CA GLU A 804 -11.87 -13.04 26.27
C GLU A 804 -10.38 -12.93 26.58
N ILE A 805 -9.76 -11.87 26.06
CA ILE A 805 -8.37 -11.56 26.32
C ILE A 805 -8.33 -10.67 27.57
N SER A 806 -7.75 -11.21 28.64
CA SER A 806 -7.71 -10.56 29.96
C SER A 806 -6.88 -9.27 30.01
N ASP A 807 -6.02 -9.06 29.03
CA ASP A 807 -5.07 -7.96 28.98
C ASP A 807 -5.67 -6.77 28.22
N GLU A 808 -5.34 -5.53 28.62
CA GLU A 808 -5.78 -4.34 27.89
C GLU A 808 -5.07 -4.24 26.53
N ILE A 809 -5.86 -4.25 25.46
CA ILE A 809 -5.38 -4.23 24.09
C ILE A 809 -5.49 -2.80 23.53
N PRO A 810 -4.43 -2.22 22.96
CA PRO A 810 -4.51 -0.97 22.21
C PRO A 810 -5.29 -1.17 20.90
N SER A 811 -6.24 -0.28 20.64
CA SER A 811 -7.19 -0.38 19.52
C SER A 811 -6.56 -0.26 18.13
N SER A 812 -5.46 0.48 17.99
CA SER A 812 -4.85 0.74 16.68
C SER A 812 -4.18 -0.48 16.05
N GLN A 813 -3.63 -1.40 16.84
CA GLN A 813 -2.76 -2.48 16.32
C GLN A 813 -2.82 -3.83 17.07
N GLY A 814 -3.58 -3.94 18.17
CA GLY A 814 -3.31 -4.96 19.18
C GLY A 814 -3.95 -6.34 19.03
N LEU A 815 -4.90 -6.61 18.11
CA LEU A 815 -5.52 -7.93 17.94
C LEU A 815 -5.57 -8.33 16.46
N LYS A 816 -4.94 -9.45 16.11
CA LYS A 816 -4.94 -10.04 14.75
C LYS A 816 -5.47 -11.46 14.82
N VAL A 817 -6.40 -11.81 13.93
CA VAL A 817 -7.01 -13.15 13.90
C VAL A 817 -7.08 -13.70 12.48
N ASN A 818 -6.83 -15.01 12.35
CA ASN A 818 -7.03 -15.73 11.11
C ASN A 818 -7.29 -17.23 11.40
N MET A 819 -8.00 -17.93 10.52
CA MET A 819 -8.29 -19.36 10.68
C MET A 819 -8.19 -20.07 9.33
N VAL A 820 -7.71 -21.31 9.37
CA VAL A 820 -7.65 -22.20 8.22
C VAL A 820 -8.09 -23.60 8.64
N GLU A 821 -8.96 -24.23 7.85
CA GLU A 821 -9.59 -25.52 8.22
C GLU A 821 -10.22 -25.48 9.62
N ASN A 822 -9.66 -26.22 10.58
CA ASN A 822 -10.07 -26.32 11.97
C ASN A 822 -9.13 -25.57 12.93
N TRP A 823 -8.18 -24.78 12.40
CA TRP A 823 -7.07 -24.20 13.14
C TRP A 823 -7.16 -22.67 13.16
N LEU A 824 -7.49 -22.13 14.33
CA LEU A 824 -7.60 -20.70 14.61
C LEU A 824 -6.30 -20.20 15.25
N ILE A 825 -5.79 -19.09 14.72
CA ILE A 825 -4.65 -18.36 15.27
C ILE A 825 -5.08 -16.93 15.56
N PHE A 826 -4.73 -16.43 16.74
CA PHE A 826 -4.82 -15.00 17.04
C PHE A 826 -3.63 -14.52 17.86
N SER A 827 -3.23 -13.27 17.64
CA SER A 827 -2.11 -12.64 18.31
C SER A 827 -2.51 -11.29 18.90
N TRP A 828 -1.97 -10.99 20.08
CA TRP A 828 -2.16 -9.71 20.73
C TRP A 828 -0.92 -9.26 21.51
N LEU A 829 -0.90 -7.97 21.84
CA LEU A 829 0.10 -7.39 22.72
C LEU A 829 -0.35 -7.54 24.19
N ASP A 830 0.46 -8.20 25.01
CA ASP A 830 0.36 -8.18 26.47
C ASP A 830 1.46 -7.28 27.07
N LYS A 831 1.32 -6.88 28.34
CA LYS A 831 2.31 -6.17 29.16
C LYS A 831 3.70 -6.82 29.14
N ARG A 832 3.77 -8.15 28.99
CA ARG A 832 5.03 -8.91 28.96
C ARG A 832 5.61 -9.12 27.56
N GLY A 833 4.91 -8.68 26.52
CA GLY A 833 5.30 -8.87 25.12
C GLY A 833 4.16 -9.43 24.27
N TYR A 834 4.46 -9.72 23.00
CA TYR A 834 3.47 -10.26 22.08
C TYR A 834 3.17 -11.72 22.39
N LYS A 835 1.88 -12.07 22.40
CA LYS A 835 1.39 -13.44 22.55
C LYS A 835 0.73 -13.90 21.26
N ILE A 836 0.76 -15.20 21.02
CA ILE A 836 0.04 -15.87 19.94
C ILE A 836 -0.67 -17.09 20.52
N SER A 837 -1.97 -17.18 20.34
CA SER A 837 -2.76 -18.35 20.74
C SER A 837 -3.10 -19.17 19.53
N SER A 838 -3.00 -20.48 19.71
CA SER A 838 -3.31 -21.50 18.73
C SER A 838 -4.44 -22.37 19.26
N VAL A 839 -5.52 -22.49 18.50
CA VAL A 839 -6.71 -23.23 18.88
C VAL A 839 -7.08 -24.18 17.74
N GLU A 840 -7.21 -25.47 18.05
CA GLU A 840 -7.69 -26.47 17.11
C GLU A 840 -9.03 -27.04 17.57
N PHE A 841 -9.98 -27.14 16.63
CA PHE A 841 -11.33 -27.66 16.89
C PHE A 841 -11.44 -29.12 16.44
N TYR A 842 -11.97 -29.97 17.33
CA TYR A 842 -12.16 -31.40 17.12
C TYR A 842 -13.55 -31.84 17.55
N GLU A 843 -14.03 -32.94 16.98
CA GLU A 843 -15.31 -33.54 17.36
C GLU A 843 -15.15 -34.40 18.61
N ASN A 844 -16.02 -34.19 19.60
CA ASN A 844 -16.05 -34.93 20.85
C ASN A 844 -17.16 -35.99 20.85
N THR A 845 -17.20 -36.86 19.84
CA THR A 845 -18.25 -37.89 19.74
C THR A 845 -17.68 -39.28 19.43
N LEU A 846 -18.29 -40.31 20.04
CA LEU A 846 -17.96 -41.73 19.77
C LEU A 846 -18.45 -42.17 18.38
N LYS A 847 -19.41 -41.44 17.81
CA LYS A 847 -19.93 -41.65 16.46
C LYS A 847 -18.97 -41.02 15.45
N LYS A 848 -18.15 -41.84 14.80
CA LYS A 848 -17.30 -41.41 13.68
C LYS A 848 -18.19 -40.95 12.52
N GLY A 849 -18.22 -39.67 12.14
CA GLY A 849 -19.08 -39.33 11.00
C GLY A 849 -19.28 -37.89 10.51
N ILE A 850 -18.60 -36.84 10.96
CA ILE A 850 -18.83 -35.51 10.36
C ILE A 850 -17.76 -35.21 9.33
N THR A 851 -17.93 -35.83 8.17
CA THR A 851 -17.36 -35.26 6.95
C THR A 851 -18.10 -33.95 6.62
N PRO A 852 -17.53 -33.03 5.83
CA PRO A 852 -18.16 -31.78 5.35
C PRO A 852 -19.49 -31.93 4.59
N SER A 853 -20.08 -33.13 4.58
CA SER A 853 -21.29 -33.54 3.88
C SER A 853 -22.54 -33.62 4.78
N GLN A 854 -22.45 -33.31 6.08
CA GLN A 854 -23.62 -33.24 6.96
C GLN A 854 -24.13 -31.81 7.13
N SER A 855 -25.45 -31.65 7.16
CA SER A 855 -26.13 -30.36 7.36
C SER A 855 -25.81 -29.79 8.74
N THR A 856 -25.50 -28.49 8.82
CA THR A 856 -25.38 -27.75 10.10
C THR A 856 -26.62 -27.87 10.99
N PHE A 857 -27.79 -28.12 10.39
CA PHE A 857 -29.06 -28.34 11.09
C PHE A 857 -29.30 -29.80 11.51
N GLY A 858 -28.26 -30.64 11.48
CA GLY A 858 -28.28 -32.05 11.89
C GLY A 858 -28.15 -32.26 13.41
N GLU A 859 -27.73 -33.46 13.83
CA GLU A 859 -27.48 -33.76 15.26
C GLU A 859 -26.44 -32.78 15.84
N ASP A 860 -26.70 -32.27 17.05
CA ASP A 860 -25.80 -31.38 17.76
C ASP A 860 -24.50 -32.10 18.12
N VAL A 861 -23.39 -31.59 17.61
CA VAL A 861 -22.07 -32.19 17.82
C VAL A 861 -21.35 -31.41 18.89
N GLU A 862 -20.86 -32.13 19.89
CA GLU A 862 -20.02 -31.57 20.91
C GLU A 862 -18.62 -31.31 20.33
N ILE A 863 -18.14 -30.08 20.48
CA ILE A 863 -16.86 -29.62 19.91
C ILE A 863 -15.87 -29.46 21.05
N ASN A 864 -14.74 -30.14 20.92
CA ASN A 864 -13.60 -29.98 21.83
C ASN A 864 -12.60 -28.99 21.20
N ALA A 865 -12.41 -27.85 21.85
CA ALA A 865 -11.43 -26.85 21.47
C ALA A 865 -10.16 -27.03 22.31
N ILE A 866 -9.05 -27.39 21.66
CA ILE A 866 -7.74 -27.49 22.33
C ILE A 866 -6.97 -26.21 22.03
N ALA A 867 -6.69 -25.44 23.08
CA ALA A 867 -6.05 -24.14 22.97
C ALA A 867 -4.70 -24.13 23.72
N GLN A 868 -3.71 -23.44 23.14
CA GLN A 868 -2.45 -23.16 23.81
C GLN A 868 -1.91 -21.80 23.38
N THR A 869 -1.34 -21.07 24.34
CA THR A 869 -0.75 -19.74 24.10
C THR A 869 0.77 -19.80 24.14
N PHE A 870 1.40 -19.03 23.26
CA PHE A 870 2.85 -18.87 23.11
C PHE A 870 3.22 -17.39 23.14
N ILE A 871 4.51 -17.11 23.32
CA ILE A 871 5.11 -15.78 23.38
C ILE A 871 5.97 -15.60 22.12
N LEU A 872 5.82 -14.44 21.47
CA LEU A 872 6.62 -14.01 20.34
C LEU A 872 7.55 -12.86 20.74
N PRO A 873 8.81 -12.84 20.25
CA PRO A 873 9.78 -11.81 20.59
C PRO A 873 9.54 -10.48 19.86
N THR A 874 8.64 -10.43 18.87
CA THR A 874 8.38 -9.25 18.04
C THR A 874 6.90 -9.05 17.82
N GLU A 875 6.53 -7.80 17.48
CA GLU A 875 5.19 -7.45 17.02
C GLU A 875 4.71 -8.31 15.85
N VAL A 876 3.39 -8.53 15.79
CA VAL A 876 2.68 -9.17 14.67
C VAL A 876 1.75 -8.15 14.01
N LYS A 877 2.12 -7.69 12.81
CA LYS A 877 1.33 -6.71 12.04
C LYS A 877 0.22 -7.38 11.22
N SER A 878 0.46 -8.60 10.72
CA SER A 878 -0.50 -9.37 9.91
C SER A 878 -0.25 -10.87 10.05
N ILE A 879 -1.29 -11.68 9.84
CA ILE A 879 -1.28 -13.14 9.94
C ILE A 879 -1.93 -13.74 8.69
N GLY A 880 -1.25 -14.70 8.06
CA GLY A 880 -1.74 -15.47 6.93
C GLY A 880 -1.35 -16.94 7.02
N PHE A 881 -1.80 -17.75 6.07
CA PHE A 881 -1.45 -19.16 5.98
C PHE A 881 -1.01 -19.51 4.56
N THR A 882 -0.07 -20.46 4.44
CA THR A 882 0.28 -21.07 3.15
C THR A 882 -0.88 -21.91 2.62
N THR A 883 -1.05 -21.91 1.29
CA THR A 883 -2.05 -22.72 0.59
C THR A 883 -1.39 -23.67 -0.40
N SER A 884 -2.04 -24.79 -0.67
CA SER A 884 -1.53 -25.87 -1.52
C SER A 884 -2.68 -26.54 -2.26
N LYS A 885 -2.42 -27.08 -3.44
CA LYS A 885 -3.45 -27.56 -4.36
C LYS A 885 -4.39 -28.61 -3.75
N ALA A 886 -3.85 -29.57 -3.01
CA ALA A 886 -4.58 -30.70 -2.43
C ALA A 886 -4.62 -30.68 -0.88
N GLY A 887 -3.89 -29.77 -0.23
CA GLY A 887 -3.88 -29.66 1.23
C GLY A 887 -3.09 -30.79 1.93
N ILE A 888 -2.12 -31.39 1.22
CA ILE A 888 -1.25 -32.46 1.68
C ILE A 888 -0.01 -31.88 2.37
N THR A 889 0.62 -30.86 1.77
CA THR A 889 1.77 -30.19 2.38
C THR A 889 1.37 -29.53 3.70
N THR A 890 2.29 -29.46 4.65
CA THR A 890 2.00 -28.85 5.96
C THR A 890 1.68 -27.37 5.79
N ARG A 891 0.59 -26.87 6.39
CA ARG A 891 0.36 -25.42 6.45
C ARG A 891 1.35 -24.75 7.41
N GLU A 892 1.95 -23.63 7.01
CA GLU A 892 2.69 -22.73 7.91
C GLU A 892 1.90 -21.43 8.15
N VAL A 893 2.09 -20.85 9.34
CA VAL A 893 1.61 -19.50 9.64
C VAL A 893 2.63 -18.51 9.09
N ILE A 894 2.16 -17.50 8.37
CA ILE A 894 2.96 -16.41 7.85
C ILE A 894 2.67 -15.17 8.72
N ILE A 895 3.70 -14.53 9.24
CA ILE A 895 3.58 -13.28 9.99
C ILE A 895 4.41 -12.17 9.34
N VAL A 896 3.87 -10.94 9.38
CA VAL A 896 4.68 -9.73 9.19
C VAL A 896 5.08 -9.24 10.57
N ASN A 897 6.38 -9.19 10.85
CA ASN A 897 6.87 -8.81 12.17
C ASN A 897 7.07 -7.28 12.33
N GLY A 898 7.36 -6.84 13.56
CA GLY A 898 7.69 -5.44 13.88
C GLY A 898 8.84 -4.83 13.06
N LYS A 899 9.79 -5.68 12.60
CA LYS A 899 10.93 -5.28 11.76
C LYS A 899 10.61 -5.23 10.27
N ASN A 900 9.32 -5.30 9.88
CA ASN A 900 8.87 -5.33 8.49
C ASN A 900 9.43 -6.52 7.70
N GLN A 901 9.63 -7.65 8.38
CA GLN A 901 10.06 -8.90 7.77
C GLN A 901 8.90 -9.89 7.68
N ILE A 902 8.90 -10.71 6.63
CA ILE A 902 7.96 -11.82 6.50
C ILE A 902 8.63 -13.09 7.03
N VAL A 903 7.98 -13.71 8.02
CA VAL A 903 8.49 -14.90 8.71
C VAL A 903 7.46 -16.01 8.61
N THR A 904 7.90 -17.25 8.40
CA THR A 904 7.03 -18.42 8.58
C THR A 904 7.27 -19.15 9.89
N ILE A 905 6.19 -19.62 10.48
CA ILE A 905 6.18 -20.45 11.67
C ILE A 905 5.52 -21.78 11.29
N HIS A 906 6.28 -22.86 11.40
CA HIS A 906 5.81 -24.20 11.09
C HIS A 906 4.70 -24.63 12.06
N ARG A 907 3.62 -25.25 11.57
CA ARG A 907 2.46 -25.68 12.38
C ARG A 907 2.84 -26.47 13.63
N ARG A 908 3.84 -27.36 13.55
CA ARG A 908 4.31 -28.16 14.70
C ARG A 908 4.80 -27.33 15.89
N LEU A 909 5.30 -26.12 15.66
CA LEU A 909 5.71 -25.22 16.75
C LEU A 909 4.50 -24.61 17.46
N LEU A 910 3.40 -24.41 16.74
CA LEU A 910 2.16 -23.84 17.25
C LEU A 910 1.09 -24.93 17.51
N ASP A 911 1.48 -26.20 17.62
CA ASP A 911 0.54 -27.28 17.92
C ASP A 911 0.06 -27.14 19.38
N PRO A 912 -1.26 -26.98 19.63
CA PRO A 912 -1.74 -26.76 20.99
C PRO A 912 -1.65 -28.00 21.87
N ARG A 913 -1.36 -29.18 21.30
CA ARG A 913 -1.25 -30.45 22.03
C ARG A 913 0.18 -30.73 22.50
N ARG A 914 1.13 -29.79 22.34
CA ARG A 914 2.52 -29.96 22.82
C ARG A 914 2.52 -30.24 24.34
N PRO A 915 3.11 -31.36 24.80
CA PRO A 915 3.03 -31.76 26.21
C PRO A 915 3.84 -30.83 27.10
N ILE A 916 3.31 -30.48 28.27
CA ILE A 916 4.04 -29.71 29.29
C ILE A 916 4.98 -30.68 30.03
N GLY A 917 6.29 -30.49 29.86
CA GLY A 917 7.31 -31.35 30.48
C GLY A 917 7.76 -32.50 29.58
N LYS A 918 8.08 -33.66 30.18
CA LYS A 918 8.65 -34.80 29.45
C LYS A 918 7.56 -35.50 28.61
N PRO A 919 7.75 -35.69 27.29
CA PRO A 919 6.77 -36.37 26.44
C PRO A 919 6.51 -37.81 26.89
N SER A 920 5.23 -38.20 26.90
CA SER A 920 4.78 -39.58 27.10
C SER A 920 5.18 -40.48 25.93
N SER A 921 4.94 -41.80 26.04
CA SER A 921 5.18 -42.72 24.92
C SER A 921 4.28 -42.41 23.72
N MET A 922 3.02 -42.03 23.97
CA MET A 922 2.06 -41.63 22.93
C MET A 922 2.48 -40.34 22.25
N ASP A 923 2.91 -39.33 23.02
CA ASP A 923 3.40 -38.06 22.48
C ASP A 923 4.61 -38.27 21.56
N LYS A 924 5.50 -39.20 21.92
CA LYS A 924 6.66 -39.55 21.11
C LYS A 924 6.30 -40.27 19.82
N GLU A 925 5.27 -41.12 19.84
CA GLU A 925 4.76 -41.80 18.65
C GLU A 925 4.17 -40.78 17.65
N GLU A 926 3.49 -39.75 18.15
CA GLU A 926 3.02 -38.61 17.34
C GLU A 926 4.12 -37.59 16.99
N MET A 927 5.34 -37.81 17.50
CA MET A 927 6.48 -36.89 17.38
C MET A 927 6.17 -35.47 17.90
N LEU A 928 5.38 -35.34 18.97
CA LEU A 928 5.09 -34.06 19.60
C LEU A 928 6.33 -33.50 20.30
N ILE A 929 6.56 -32.21 20.07
CA ILE A 929 7.66 -31.46 20.69
C ILE A 929 7.18 -30.97 22.06
N PRO A 930 7.97 -31.08 23.15
CA PRO A 930 7.62 -30.50 24.44
C PRO A 930 7.18 -29.04 24.31
N TYR A 931 6.21 -28.60 25.10
CA TYR A 931 5.77 -27.21 25.10
C TYR A 931 6.89 -26.30 25.63
N GLU A 932 7.22 -25.31 24.81
CA GLU A 932 8.06 -24.18 25.20
C GLU A 932 7.27 -22.91 24.87
N PRO A 933 7.07 -22.01 25.86
CA PRO A 933 6.22 -20.85 25.67
C PRO A 933 6.80 -19.86 24.65
N LEU A 934 8.11 -19.69 24.61
CA LEU A 934 8.77 -18.78 23.67
C LEU A 934 8.98 -19.46 22.32
N ILE A 935 8.43 -18.87 21.25
CA ILE A 935 8.72 -19.29 19.88
C ILE A 935 9.79 -18.36 19.30
N PRO A 936 11.04 -18.83 19.12
CA PRO A 936 12.09 -18.00 18.56
C PRO A 936 11.84 -17.72 17.08
N ILE A 937 12.15 -16.51 16.64
CA ILE A 937 12.18 -16.18 15.21
C ILE A 937 13.54 -16.58 14.67
N GLU A 938 13.58 -17.67 13.91
CA GLU A 938 14.78 -18.12 13.24
C GLU A 938 15.07 -17.26 12.00
N PRO A 939 16.27 -16.65 11.86
CA PRO A 939 16.61 -15.87 10.67
C PRO A 939 16.51 -16.66 9.36
N LYS A 940 16.66 -17.99 9.41
CA LYS A 940 16.51 -18.87 8.24
C LYS A 940 15.06 -19.02 7.77
N LYS A 941 14.08 -18.70 8.61
CA LYS A 941 12.64 -18.73 8.31
C LYS A 941 12.10 -17.34 7.93
N VAL A 942 12.98 -16.35 7.81
CA VAL A 942 12.64 -15.02 7.28
C VAL A 942 12.67 -15.09 5.75
N ILE A 943 11.48 -15.19 5.15
CA ILE A 943 11.30 -15.28 3.69
C ILE A 943 11.78 -14.02 2.99
N SER A 944 11.48 -12.85 3.58
CA SER A 944 11.86 -11.57 2.96
C SER A 944 13.35 -11.29 3.07
N HIS A 945 14.16 -12.13 3.73
CA HIS A 945 15.60 -12.02 3.89
C HIS A 945 16.09 -10.58 4.17
N ARG A 946 16.81 -9.95 3.23
CA ARG A 946 17.28 -8.55 3.25
C ARG A 946 16.22 -7.48 2.93
N TYR A 947 15.04 -7.85 2.45
CA TYR A 947 13.98 -6.91 2.09
C TYR A 947 13.18 -6.56 3.33
N GLU A 948 13.17 -5.27 3.65
CA GLU A 948 12.28 -4.65 4.61
C GLU A 948 11.03 -4.19 3.86
N ILE A 949 9.91 -4.85 4.13
CA ILE A 949 8.66 -4.67 3.39
C ILE A 949 7.79 -3.71 4.19
N LEU A 950 8.01 -2.42 3.94
CA LEU A 950 7.37 -1.37 4.71
C LEU A 950 5.85 -1.39 4.54
N GLY A 951 5.12 -1.17 5.64
CA GLY A 951 3.67 -1.04 5.64
C GLY A 951 2.87 -2.27 5.20
N ALA A 952 3.46 -3.46 5.06
CA ALA A 952 2.73 -4.68 4.68
C ALA A 952 1.64 -5.04 5.71
N LYS A 953 0.37 -4.95 5.29
CA LYS A 953 -0.81 -5.22 6.13
C LYS A 953 -1.61 -6.43 5.65
N SER A 954 -1.53 -6.74 4.37
CA SER A 954 -2.32 -7.80 3.73
C SER A 954 -1.42 -8.87 3.13
N LEU A 955 -1.78 -10.12 3.37
CA LEU A 955 -1.10 -11.31 2.85
C LEU A 955 -2.09 -12.12 2.02
N LEU A 956 -1.71 -12.43 0.78
CA LEU A 956 -2.47 -13.26 -0.14
C LEU A 956 -1.61 -14.44 -0.56
N THR A 957 -2.14 -15.65 -0.42
CA THR A 957 -1.45 -16.87 -0.86
C THR A 957 -2.21 -17.54 -2.00
N SER A 958 -1.48 -18.23 -2.87
CA SER A 958 -2.07 -19.02 -3.95
C SER A 958 -1.26 -20.30 -4.14
N PRO A 959 -1.92 -21.46 -4.31
CA PRO A 959 -1.21 -22.71 -4.54
C PRO A 959 -0.57 -22.72 -5.94
N ALA A 960 0.64 -23.27 -6.06
CA ALA A 960 1.14 -23.69 -7.36
C ALA A 960 0.41 -24.98 -7.82
N LEU A 961 0.72 -25.49 -9.02
CA LEU A 961 0.15 -26.76 -9.45
C LEU A 961 0.86 -27.97 -8.86
N VAL A 962 2.12 -27.76 -8.49
CA VAL A 962 2.88 -28.66 -7.63
C VAL A 962 2.42 -28.46 -6.18
N GLU A 963 2.25 -29.56 -5.48
CA GLU A 963 1.67 -29.57 -4.13
C GLU A 963 2.63 -28.98 -3.10
N SER A 964 3.93 -29.10 -3.34
CA SER A 964 4.96 -28.64 -2.40
C SER A 964 5.09 -27.13 -2.29
N THR A 965 4.60 -26.36 -3.27
CA THR A 965 4.95 -24.94 -3.46
C THR A 965 3.73 -24.02 -3.37
N SER A 966 3.89 -22.91 -2.65
CA SER A 966 2.90 -21.84 -2.49
C SER A 966 3.49 -20.49 -2.90
N LEU A 967 2.68 -19.66 -3.53
CA LEU A 967 2.99 -18.26 -3.82
C LEU A 967 2.47 -17.40 -2.67
N LEU A 968 3.22 -16.37 -2.31
CA LEU A 968 2.81 -15.35 -1.34
C LEU A 968 3.01 -13.97 -1.94
N PHE A 969 1.94 -13.19 -1.93
CA PHE A 969 1.95 -11.76 -2.22
C PHE A 969 1.62 -11.00 -0.92
N ALA A 970 2.54 -10.14 -0.50
CA ALA A 970 2.37 -9.22 0.61
C ALA A 970 2.27 -7.80 0.06
N HIS A 971 1.24 -7.06 0.48
CA HIS A 971 1.03 -5.69 0.02
C HIS A 971 0.63 -4.74 1.14
N GLY A 972 0.97 -3.47 0.92
CA GLY A 972 0.84 -2.38 1.87
C GLY A 972 1.39 -1.10 1.26
N LEU A 973 2.35 -0.46 1.94
CA LEU A 973 3.17 0.58 1.30
C LEU A 973 4.04 -0.06 0.22
N ASP A 974 4.79 -1.11 0.56
CA ASP A 974 5.56 -1.89 -0.41
C ASP A 974 4.79 -3.09 -0.92
N LEU A 975 5.20 -3.57 -2.10
CA LEU A 975 4.75 -4.83 -2.66
C LEU A 975 5.90 -5.84 -2.64
N PHE A 976 5.63 -7.04 -2.17
CA PHE A 976 6.56 -8.16 -2.19
C PHE A 976 5.85 -9.42 -2.62
N LEU A 977 6.49 -10.20 -3.47
CA LEU A 977 5.98 -11.50 -3.87
C LEU A 977 7.11 -12.51 -3.87
N THR A 978 6.83 -13.71 -3.35
CA THR A 978 7.70 -14.88 -3.52
C THR A 978 6.90 -16.06 -4.05
N ARG A 979 7.54 -16.86 -4.91
CA ARG A 979 6.96 -18.05 -5.55
C ARG A 979 7.52 -19.37 -4.99
N GLY A 980 8.37 -19.30 -3.97
CA GLY A 980 9.19 -20.41 -3.49
C GLY A 980 8.88 -20.90 -2.08
N ILE A 981 7.68 -20.63 -1.53
CA ILE A 981 7.36 -21.11 -0.18
C ILE A 981 7.09 -22.60 -0.24
N THR A 982 7.93 -23.39 0.42
CA THR A 982 7.89 -24.85 0.40
C THR A 982 7.85 -25.40 1.83
N PRO A 983 6.68 -25.41 2.49
CA PRO A 983 6.55 -25.80 3.90
C PRO A 983 7.19 -27.13 4.28
N SER A 984 7.00 -28.15 3.44
CA SER A 984 7.54 -29.51 3.61
C SER A 984 8.74 -29.78 2.71
N GLY A 985 9.35 -28.74 2.12
CA GLY A 985 10.35 -28.88 1.06
C GLY A 985 9.76 -29.34 -0.28
N THR A 986 10.58 -29.32 -1.32
CA THR A 986 10.18 -29.70 -2.70
C THR A 986 10.19 -31.24 -2.86
N PHE A 987 9.11 -31.92 -2.50
CA PHE A 987 9.03 -33.38 -2.61
C PHE A 987 8.52 -33.90 -3.95
N ASP A 988 7.94 -33.03 -4.78
CA ASP A 988 7.37 -33.34 -6.10
C ASP A 988 8.23 -32.83 -7.27
N ILE A 989 9.31 -32.10 -6.97
CA ILE A 989 10.31 -31.66 -7.95
C ILE A 989 11.68 -32.19 -7.54
N LEU A 990 12.46 -32.65 -8.52
CA LEU A 990 13.82 -33.12 -8.31
C LEU A 990 14.71 -31.97 -7.83
N SER A 991 15.45 -32.17 -6.74
CA SER A 991 16.34 -31.15 -6.19
C SER A 991 17.47 -30.77 -7.15
N ASP A 992 17.94 -29.53 -7.06
CA ASP A 992 19.07 -29.02 -7.85
C ASP A 992 20.38 -29.74 -7.53
N SER A 993 20.51 -30.25 -6.30
CA SER A 993 21.66 -31.03 -5.85
C SER A 993 21.72 -32.45 -6.44
N PHE A 994 20.71 -32.90 -7.19
CA PHE A 994 20.68 -34.26 -7.72
C PHE A 994 21.75 -34.45 -8.82
N ASN A 995 22.72 -35.33 -8.56
CA ASN A 995 23.84 -35.55 -9.47
C ASN A 995 23.46 -36.43 -10.68
N LYS A 996 22.87 -35.80 -11.69
CA LYS A 996 22.48 -36.45 -12.95
C LYS A 996 23.66 -37.04 -13.72
N ALA A 997 24.83 -36.39 -13.67
CA ALA A 997 26.02 -36.87 -14.34
C ALA A 997 26.48 -38.23 -13.76
N GLN A 998 26.48 -38.37 -12.44
CA GLN A 998 26.77 -39.63 -11.77
C GLN A 998 25.75 -40.73 -12.14
N LEU A 999 24.45 -40.40 -12.19
CA LEU A 999 23.43 -41.36 -12.63
C LEU A 999 23.70 -41.85 -14.07
N LEU A 1000 23.99 -40.94 -15.00
CA LEU A 1000 24.27 -41.31 -16.39
C LEU A 1000 25.56 -42.12 -16.54
N LEU A 1001 26.62 -41.76 -15.80
CA LEU A 1001 27.89 -42.48 -15.81
C LEU A 1001 27.75 -43.89 -15.26
N THR A 1002 27.01 -44.07 -14.17
CA THR A 1002 26.76 -45.41 -13.59
C THR A 1002 25.93 -46.29 -14.53
N LEU A 1003 24.88 -45.74 -15.16
CA LEU A 1003 24.08 -46.45 -16.16
C LEU A 1003 24.94 -46.87 -17.36
N GLY A 1004 25.81 -45.98 -17.84
CA GLY A 1004 26.76 -46.28 -18.92
C GLY A 1004 27.75 -47.38 -18.55
N ALA A 1005 28.35 -47.31 -17.36
CA ALA A 1005 29.28 -48.31 -16.86
C ALA A 1005 28.62 -49.70 -16.70
N LEU A 1006 27.40 -49.75 -16.16
CA LEU A 1006 26.62 -50.99 -16.06
C LEU A 1006 26.29 -51.57 -17.44
N THR A 1007 25.90 -50.72 -18.39
CA THR A 1007 25.59 -51.15 -19.77
C THR A 1007 26.81 -51.76 -20.46
N ILE A 1008 27.97 -51.10 -20.38
CA ILE A 1008 29.24 -51.63 -20.89
C ILE A 1008 29.60 -52.94 -20.18
N GLY A 1009 29.44 -52.99 -18.85
CA GLY A 1009 29.65 -54.20 -18.06
C GLY A 1009 28.81 -55.38 -18.54
N ILE A 1010 27.52 -55.16 -18.82
CA ILE A 1010 26.61 -56.18 -19.35
C ILE A 1010 27.01 -56.61 -20.77
N LEU A 1011 27.35 -55.66 -21.64
CA LEU A 1011 27.77 -55.95 -23.02
C LEU A 1011 29.06 -56.76 -23.09
N VAL A 1012 29.97 -56.59 -22.12
CA VAL A 1012 31.21 -57.39 -22.01
C VAL A 1012 30.95 -58.73 -21.32
N ALA A 1013 30.22 -58.74 -20.21
CA ALA A 1013 29.98 -59.94 -19.41
C ALA A 1013 29.05 -60.94 -20.12
N GLY A 1014 28.01 -60.48 -20.82
CA GLY A 1014 27.04 -61.36 -21.48
C GLY A 1014 27.66 -62.35 -22.45
N PRO A 1015 28.45 -61.90 -23.45
CA PRO A 1015 29.18 -62.78 -24.36
C PRO A 1015 30.21 -63.66 -23.64
N ALA A 1016 30.91 -63.11 -22.63
CA ALA A 1016 31.91 -63.86 -21.87
C ALA A 1016 31.30 -65.04 -21.09
N VAL A 1017 30.14 -64.83 -20.46
CA VAL A 1017 29.39 -65.87 -19.76
C VAL A 1017 28.82 -66.89 -20.75
N LYS A 1018 28.20 -66.45 -21.86
CA LYS A 1018 27.72 -67.37 -22.91
C LYS A 1018 28.84 -68.25 -23.45
N ARG A 1019 30.03 -67.68 -23.68
CA ARG A 1019 31.22 -68.44 -24.12
C ARG A 1019 31.68 -69.44 -23.06
N LYS A 1020 31.67 -69.05 -21.78
CA LYS A 1020 32.03 -69.93 -20.66
C LYS A 1020 31.03 -71.08 -20.51
N GLU A 1021 29.73 -70.81 -20.56
CA GLU A 1021 28.68 -71.83 -20.51
C GLU A 1021 28.75 -72.77 -21.70
N LEU A 1022 28.98 -72.25 -22.91
CA LEU A 1022 29.14 -73.10 -24.11
C LEU A 1022 30.36 -74.02 -23.95
N LYS A 1023 31.48 -73.51 -23.43
CA LYS A 1023 32.68 -74.32 -23.15
C LYS A 1023 32.40 -75.42 -22.12
N ASN A 1024 31.69 -75.11 -21.03
CA ASN A 1024 31.27 -76.09 -20.00
C ASN A 1024 30.21 -77.09 -20.48
N LYS A 1025 29.54 -76.83 -21.61
CA LYS A 1025 28.60 -77.78 -22.22
C LYS A 1025 29.29 -78.71 -23.24
N TRP A 1026 30.40 -78.26 -23.82
CA TRP A 1026 31.14 -78.99 -24.85
C TRP A 1026 32.29 -79.83 -24.28
N PHE A 1027 32.77 -79.50 -23.08
CA PHE A 1027 33.74 -80.23 -22.26
C PHE A 1027 33.19 -80.30 -20.84
#